data_AF-A0A7L1NQ72-F1
#
_entry.id   AF-A0A7L1NQ72-F1
#
_cell.length_a   1.000
_cell.length_b   1.000
_cell.length_c   1.000
_cell.angle_alpha   90.00
_cell.angle_beta   90.00
_cell.angle_gamma   90.00
#
_symmetry.space_group_name_H-M   'P 1'
#
loop_
_entity.id
_entity.type
_entity.pdbx_description
1 polymer ?
#
loop_
_entity_poly.entity_id
_entity_poly.type
_entity_poly.pdbx_seq_one_letter_code
_entity_poly.pdbx_strand_id
1 'polypeptide(L)'
;LCGNGNGDPSDDIRTPDGSTTDDPVKLGRSWKVATESGGCSDSCGDSCRRCPAEQEMKFKEETACGLLTGQAGPFQSCHSVIDPGIYLHNCVHDLCLSGGTRAALCQALEVYADYCQEEGVALSDWRTPAGCALSCPPNSIYTSCGTSCPSTCNDAAVASSCDPSHCVEGCECLEGFVWDHSGCMPRGSCGCLHDDLLHGPGEDFWADADCSQRCHCEAGGRGAVCRRSGCRRGEECRVEEGLRGCHPKSYGSCLATGATHYETFDGAHFVFQGTCFYQMVGLCEESPELSGFQVLVQNRRWDGHLLASIAAVTVKVYGKTVTISQEHPGRITVNEQLVHLPFHHREQKIFVYRGGRDAVLETDFGLTVTYDWQSQVTVLVPRTYSNALCGLCGNFNGDAADEMTTRDGQVTTDPDTFGHSWKVTDTPGCVELSTLDCPPASTTRRQQQIFKRRCGVLLQKNGPFGGCHGLVETGPYFQSCLHDACLFPREEGVVCPIIARYAAVCQAAGAAVGMWRTEHFCSLSCPPNSHYEICSQGCDRSCSSAFGPAKCSESCREGCVCDEGFVLSGDQCVDASQCGCDHQDFYYKVQEVFYPSKQEKCQCQGPGSVSCQKLSCPEGSEGKMIDGAFQCSAAGPGTCEATGDRSYRSFDGAAFNITGTCSYILAETCGGEGGGNVTPFVVKIKKEPRQKKKVSSIQEVTVEVYGLTLTLMQGKRGDILVDSISHHLPAILSEGQVQVHQHGLGVLLRTAFGLTLRYDFLHHVTIMVPQSHRHQLCGLCGNFNGQRDDDFLLPSGHQATSATELGSAWKTLDAPCEEECPEEECPVCREEKKEVLRKPNYCGVLTLPDGPFSSCHDVVDPSFYFQSCLLDLCLADGDTQVLCRSVESYSAACQGLGVVIEEWRRPSFCPPSCPANSSYSLCSNVCASSCPGLRDPSHCPQSCVEGCQCARGLAFDGDACVPEDQCGCFADGTYYKSDESVFRDNCQERCTCDPDLGLTCGSHGCTGDESCELREGVLGC
;
A
#
# COMPACT_ATOMS: atom_id res chain seq x y z
N LEU A 1 32.78 -32.99 -8.02
CA LEU A 1 32.87 -31.89 -9.01
C LEU A 1 34.29 -31.35 -9.15
N CYS A 2 35.04 -31.15 -8.06
CA CYS A 2 36.43 -30.69 -8.10
C CYS A 2 37.46 -31.77 -8.53
N GLY A 3 37.06 -32.71 -9.39
CA GLY A 3 37.92 -33.83 -9.78
C GLY A 3 38.19 -34.85 -8.68
N ASN A 4 39.21 -35.70 -8.89
CA ASN A 4 39.59 -36.78 -7.95
C ASN A 4 40.94 -36.53 -7.26
N GLY A 5 41.63 -35.44 -7.60
CA GLY A 5 42.85 -34.99 -6.93
C GLY A 5 44.09 -35.86 -7.17
N ASN A 6 44.11 -36.68 -8.22
CA ASN A 6 45.26 -37.53 -8.57
C ASN A 6 46.34 -36.82 -9.42
N GLY A 7 46.07 -35.58 -9.86
CA GLY A 7 46.96 -34.78 -10.71
C GLY A 7 46.86 -35.07 -12.21
N ASP A 8 45.88 -35.86 -12.66
CA ASP A 8 45.56 -36.13 -14.07
C ASP A 8 44.29 -35.36 -14.49
N PRO A 9 44.42 -34.20 -15.15
CA PRO A 9 43.25 -33.39 -15.52
C PRO A 9 42.33 -34.08 -16.53
N SER A 10 42.77 -35.15 -17.19
CA SER A 10 41.94 -35.88 -18.16
C SER A 10 40.85 -36.73 -17.50
N ASP A 11 40.93 -36.96 -16.19
CA ASP A 11 39.96 -37.77 -15.46
C ASP A 11 39.19 -37.05 -14.35
N ASP A 12 39.36 -35.73 -14.27
CA ASP A 12 38.61 -34.84 -13.38
C ASP A 12 37.16 -34.60 -13.86
N ILE A 13 36.85 -34.93 -15.11
CA ILE A 13 35.50 -34.90 -15.71
C ILE A 13 34.75 -36.25 -15.60
N ARG A 14 35.18 -37.09 -14.65
CA ARG A 14 34.51 -38.37 -14.37
C ARG A 14 33.22 -38.20 -13.58
N THR A 15 32.20 -38.94 -13.97
CA THR A 15 30.92 -39.10 -13.27
C THR A 15 31.01 -40.23 -12.22
N PRO A 16 30.05 -40.36 -11.28
CA PRO A 16 30.10 -41.38 -10.22
C PRO A 16 30.10 -42.82 -10.73
N ASP A 17 29.59 -43.07 -11.94
CA ASP A 17 29.57 -44.39 -12.58
C ASP A 17 30.89 -44.73 -13.30
N GLY A 18 31.88 -43.82 -13.26
CA GLY A 18 33.20 -44.00 -13.86
C GLY A 18 33.28 -43.63 -15.34
N SER A 19 32.21 -43.12 -15.95
CA SER A 19 32.25 -42.56 -17.31
C SER A 19 32.79 -41.12 -17.31
N THR A 20 33.21 -40.60 -18.46
CA THR A 20 33.70 -39.22 -18.63
C THR A 20 32.71 -38.41 -19.45
N THR A 21 32.51 -37.14 -19.11
CA THR A 21 31.64 -36.24 -19.89
C THR A 21 32.24 -34.85 -20.05
N ASP A 22 32.34 -34.39 -21.30
CA ASP A 22 32.82 -33.05 -21.64
C ASP A 22 31.71 -31.97 -21.52
N ASP A 23 30.52 -32.36 -21.07
CA ASP A 23 29.37 -31.49 -20.87
C ASP A 23 29.28 -31.11 -19.39
N PRO A 24 29.60 -29.84 -19.02
CA PRO A 24 29.65 -29.41 -17.62
C PRO A 24 28.30 -29.57 -16.91
N VAL A 25 27.18 -29.45 -17.64
CA VAL A 25 25.83 -29.59 -17.11
C VAL A 25 25.56 -31.06 -16.79
N LYS A 26 25.96 -31.99 -17.66
CA LYS A 26 25.87 -33.43 -17.39
C LYS A 26 26.79 -33.85 -16.26
N LEU A 27 28.00 -33.28 -16.19
CA LEU A 27 28.92 -33.54 -15.09
C LEU A 27 28.31 -33.08 -13.75
N GLY A 28 27.80 -31.85 -13.70
CA GLY A 28 27.04 -31.29 -12.57
C GLY A 28 25.89 -32.19 -12.12
N ARG A 29 25.01 -32.54 -13.07
CA ARG A 29 23.86 -33.43 -12.85
C ARG A 29 24.28 -34.80 -12.30
N SER A 30 25.37 -35.38 -12.79
CA SER A 30 25.80 -36.72 -12.39
C SER A 30 26.20 -36.81 -10.93
N TRP A 31 26.73 -35.73 -10.36
CA TRP A 31 27.18 -35.64 -8.96
C TRP A 31 26.10 -35.05 -8.02
N LYS A 32 24.87 -34.86 -8.52
CA LYS A 32 23.75 -34.31 -7.75
C LYS A 32 23.34 -35.26 -6.62
N VAL A 33 23.18 -34.73 -5.41
CA VAL A 33 22.70 -35.48 -4.24
C VAL A 33 21.19 -35.25 -4.09
N ALA A 34 20.43 -36.30 -3.80
CA ALA A 34 18.98 -36.19 -3.59
C ALA A 34 18.70 -35.54 -2.23
N THR A 35 17.94 -34.44 -2.24
CA THR A 35 17.35 -33.81 -1.05
C THR A 35 15.87 -34.15 -0.99
N GLU A 36 15.29 -34.25 0.21
CA GLU A 36 13.85 -34.53 0.41
C GLU A 36 12.93 -33.41 -0.14
N SER A 37 13.50 -32.27 -0.52
CA SER A 37 12.86 -31.12 -1.17
C SER A 37 13.03 -31.15 -2.70
N GLY A 38 11.91 -31.30 -3.43
CA GLY A 38 11.86 -31.51 -4.89
C GLY A 38 12.06 -30.29 -5.81
N GLY A 39 12.76 -29.24 -5.37
CA GLY A 39 12.82 -27.94 -6.08
C GLY A 39 14.13 -27.58 -6.80
N CYS A 40 15.15 -28.44 -6.81
CA CYS A 40 16.46 -28.09 -7.38
C CYS A 40 16.56 -28.49 -8.87
N SER A 41 16.69 -27.53 -9.79
CA SER A 41 17.05 -27.76 -11.19
C SER A 41 18.57 -27.79 -11.36
N ASP A 42 19.07 -28.60 -12.29
CA ASP A 42 20.49 -28.73 -12.62
C ASP A 42 20.86 -28.11 -13.97
N SER A 43 19.93 -27.40 -14.61
CA SER A 43 20.11 -26.77 -15.93
C SER A 43 19.15 -25.59 -16.14
N CYS A 44 19.63 -24.54 -16.83
CA CYS A 44 18.82 -23.42 -17.31
C CYS A 44 18.06 -23.68 -18.63
N GLY A 45 18.05 -24.93 -19.13
CA GLY A 45 17.36 -25.29 -20.38
C GLY A 45 17.88 -24.51 -21.60
N ASP A 46 16.95 -24.12 -22.50
CA ASP A 46 17.26 -23.28 -23.67
C ASP A 46 17.36 -21.77 -23.32
N SER A 47 17.10 -21.41 -22.07
CA SER A 47 16.93 -20.03 -21.58
C SER A 47 18.21 -19.39 -21.05
N CYS A 48 19.35 -20.10 -21.09
CA CYS A 48 20.61 -19.60 -20.56
C CYS A 48 21.04 -18.31 -21.29
N ARG A 49 21.22 -17.23 -20.52
CA ARG A 49 21.63 -15.93 -21.06
C ARG A 49 23.02 -16.07 -21.72
N ARG A 50 23.09 -15.82 -23.02
CA ARG A 50 24.36 -15.84 -23.79
C ARG A 50 24.93 -14.44 -23.87
N CYS A 51 26.26 -14.32 -23.76
CA CYS A 51 26.93 -13.04 -23.95
C CYS A 51 26.89 -12.63 -25.43
N PRO A 52 26.38 -11.43 -25.78
CA PRO A 52 26.52 -10.89 -27.12
C PRO A 52 28.01 -10.71 -27.47
N ALA A 53 28.40 -11.08 -28.70
CA ALA A 53 29.80 -11.03 -29.13
C ALA A 53 30.45 -9.63 -28.99
N GLU A 54 29.67 -8.56 -29.13
CA GLU A 54 30.15 -7.18 -28.94
C GLU A 54 30.53 -6.89 -27.49
N GLN A 55 29.77 -7.40 -26.51
CA GLN A 55 30.07 -7.24 -25.09
C GLN A 55 31.27 -8.09 -24.69
N GLU A 56 31.37 -9.31 -25.23
CA GLU A 56 32.50 -10.21 -25.01
C GLU A 56 33.82 -9.55 -25.47
N MET A 57 33.83 -8.89 -26.63
CA MET A 57 35.01 -8.15 -27.10
C MET A 57 35.36 -6.97 -26.19
N LYS A 58 34.35 -6.21 -25.75
CA LYS A 58 34.54 -5.06 -24.85
C LYS A 58 35.14 -5.48 -23.50
N PHE A 59 34.66 -6.58 -22.91
CA PHE A 59 35.18 -7.05 -21.61
C PHE A 59 36.58 -7.66 -21.71
N LYS A 60 37.05 -8.05 -22.90
CA LYS A 60 38.44 -8.50 -23.13
C LYS A 60 39.46 -7.34 -23.22
N GLU A 61 39.02 -6.09 -23.21
CA GLU A 61 39.93 -4.93 -23.21
C GLU A 61 40.67 -4.78 -21.87
N GLU A 62 41.83 -4.11 -21.88
CA GLU A 62 42.69 -3.93 -20.69
C GLU A 62 42.04 -3.11 -19.56
N THR A 63 40.96 -2.36 -19.85
CA THR A 63 40.17 -1.62 -18.85
C THR A 63 39.20 -2.52 -18.08
N ALA A 64 39.06 -3.79 -18.48
CA ALA A 64 38.22 -4.81 -17.86
C ALA A 64 39.03 -6.11 -17.65
N CYS A 65 38.56 -7.27 -18.13
CA CYS A 65 39.22 -8.56 -17.90
C CYS A 65 40.57 -8.69 -18.60
N GLY A 66 40.83 -7.90 -19.65
CA GLY A 66 42.11 -7.91 -20.36
C GLY A 66 43.30 -7.59 -19.45
N LEU A 67 43.06 -6.93 -18.30
CA LEU A 67 44.06 -6.66 -17.27
C LEU A 67 44.76 -7.94 -16.78
N LEU A 68 44.04 -9.08 -16.75
CA LEU A 68 44.59 -10.39 -16.36
C LEU A 68 45.70 -10.87 -17.30
N THR A 69 45.66 -10.48 -18.57
CA THR A 69 46.57 -10.97 -19.62
C THR A 69 47.58 -9.92 -20.10
N GLY A 70 47.55 -8.71 -19.55
CA GLY A 70 48.39 -7.60 -19.98
C GLY A 70 49.89 -7.90 -19.78
N GLN A 71 50.70 -7.79 -20.85
CA GLN A 71 52.13 -8.10 -20.80
C GLN A 71 52.97 -7.11 -19.96
N ALA A 72 52.42 -5.94 -19.65
CA ALA A 72 53.01 -4.91 -18.80
C ALA A 72 52.03 -4.47 -17.69
N GLY A 73 51.21 -5.41 -17.22
CA GLY A 73 50.16 -5.18 -16.22
C GLY A 73 50.54 -5.69 -14.82
N PRO A 74 49.68 -5.44 -13.80
CA PRO A 74 49.99 -5.74 -12.41
C PRO A 74 50.10 -7.24 -12.09
N PHE A 75 49.58 -8.08 -13.00
CA PHE A 75 49.57 -9.54 -12.91
C PHE A 75 50.70 -10.24 -13.68
N GLN A 76 51.56 -9.48 -14.37
CA GLN A 76 52.60 -10.03 -15.25
C GLN A 76 53.53 -11.03 -14.52
N SER A 77 53.87 -10.75 -13.26
CA SER A 77 54.74 -11.61 -12.44
C SER A 77 54.15 -12.99 -12.18
N CYS A 78 52.82 -13.16 -12.31
CA CYS A 78 52.14 -14.41 -12.04
C CYS A 78 51.94 -15.28 -13.29
N HIS A 79 52.01 -14.72 -14.50
CA HIS A 79 51.73 -15.46 -15.75
C HIS A 79 52.63 -16.69 -15.97
N SER A 80 53.84 -16.69 -15.39
CA SER A 80 54.75 -17.84 -15.45
C SER A 80 54.42 -18.96 -14.46
N VAL A 81 53.55 -18.67 -13.48
CA VAL A 81 53.14 -19.59 -12.41
C VAL A 81 51.72 -20.09 -12.68
N ILE A 82 50.80 -19.18 -13.03
CA ILE A 82 49.40 -19.48 -13.29
C ILE A 82 48.99 -18.90 -14.64
N ASP A 83 48.44 -19.73 -15.53
CA ASP A 83 47.94 -19.27 -16.83
C ASP A 83 46.66 -18.41 -16.67
N PRO A 84 46.67 -17.13 -17.07
CA PRO A 84 45.50 -16.25 -16.95
C PRO A 84 44.35 -16.61 -17.91
N GLY A 85 44.54 -17.50 -18.88
CA GLY A 85 43.58 -17.77 -19.96
C GLY A 85 42.18 -18.18 -19.48
N ILE A 86 42.08 -19.10 -18.53
CA ILE A 86 40.78 -19.55 -17.98
C ILE A 86 40.12 -18.46 -17.13
N TYR A 87 40.92 -17.68 -16.38
CA TYR A 87 40.44 -16.59 -15.54
C TYR A 87 39.90 -15.43 -16.39
N LEU A 88 40.54 -15.14 -17.53
CA LEU A 88 40.01 -14.19 -18.52
C LEU A 88 38.64 -14.64 -19.05
N HIS A 89 38.50 -15.91 -19.43
CA HIS A 89 37.23 -16.44 -19.93
C HIS A 89 36.12 -16.34 -18.89
N ASN A 90 36.41 -16.73 -17.64
CA ASN A 90 35.45 -16.66 -16.54
C ASN A 90 35.08 -15.21 -16.21
N CYS A 91 36.06 -14.31 -16.11
CA CYS A 91 35.83 -12.88 -15.89
C CYS A 91 34.87 -12.30 -16.93
N VAL A 92 35.10 -12.60 -18.22
CA VAL A 92 34.23 -12.11 -19.30
C VAL A 92 32.82 -12.67 -19.14
N HIS A 93 32.68 -13.96 -18.81
CA HIS A 93 31.39 -14.59 -18.57
C HIS A 93 30.62 -13.94 -17.40
N ASP A 94 31.29 -13.70 -16.27
CA ASP A 94 30.70 -13.08 -15.08
C ASP A 94 30.26 -11.63 -15.33
N LEU A 95 31.04 -10.88 -16.10
CA LEU A 95 30.67 -9.53 -16.54
C LEU A 95 29.48 -9.56 -17.50
N CYS A 96 29.37 -10.56 -18.37
CA CYS A 96 28.20 -10.69 -19.24
C CYS A 96 26.92 -11.02 -18.46
N LEU A 97 27.00 -11.90 -17.46
CA LEU A 97 25.84 -12.25 -16.63
C LEU A 97 25.40 -11.10 -15.71
N SER A 98 26.37 -10.34 -15.19
CA SER A 98 26.12 -9.20 -14.31
C SER A 98 25.86 -7.88 -15.04
N GLY A 99 25.82 -7.86 -16.38
CA GLY A 99 25.58 -6.63 -17.16
C GLY A 99 26.74 -5.62 -17.12
N GLY A 100 27.96 -6.08 -16.84
CA GLY A 100 29.17 -5.25 -16.84
C GLY A 100 29.47 -4.58 -15.50
N THR A 101 28.92 -5.09 -14.39
CA THR A 101 29.12 -4.46 -13.08
C THR A 101 30.58 -4.47 -12.66
N ARG A 102 30.98 -3.40 -11.95
CA ARG A 102 32.34 -3.27 -11.43
C ARG A 102 32.64 -4.29 -10.33
N ALA A 103 31.65 -4.63 -9.50
CA ALA A 103 31.81 -5.65 -8.46
C ALA A 103 32.20 -7.02 -9.04
N ALA A 104 31.53 -7.46 -10.12
CA ALA A 104 31.86 -8.71 -10.80
C ALA A 104 33.27 -8.69 -11.40
N LEU A 105 33.68 -7.57 -12.01
CA LEU A 105 35.07 -7.40 -12.47
C LEU A 105 36.06 -7.52 -11.32
N CYS A 106 35.83 -6.82 -10.21
CA CYS A 106 36.74 -6.82 -9.07
C CYS A 106 36.86 -8.22 -8.46
N GLN A 107 35.76 -8.94 -8.30
CA GLN A 107 35.76 -10.30 -7.79
C GLN A 107 36.51 -11.26 -8.72
N ALA A 108 36.31 -11.15 -10.03
CA ALA A 108 37.00 -12.00 -11.00
C ALA A 108 38.53 -11.74 -11.03
N LEU A 109 38.95 -10.48 -10.89
CA LEU A 109 40.37 -10.11 -10.79
C LEU A 109 41.00 -10.56 -9.47
N GLU A 110 40.26 -10.43 -8.36
CA GLU A 110 40.67 -10.82 -7.01
C GLU A 110 40.96 -12.32 -6.93
N VAL A 111 40.12 -13.17 -7.51
CA VAL A 111 40.37 -14.61 -7.55
C VAL A 111 41.73 -14.92 -8.18
N TYR A 112 42.08 -14.32 -9.31
CA TYR A 112 43.41 -14.55 -9.90
C TYR A 112 44.52 -14.00 -9.01
N ALA A 113 44.32 -12.84 -8.38
CA ALA A 113 45.27 -12.24 -7.45
C ALA A 113 45.57 -13.16 -6.26
N ASP A 114 44.55 -13.75 -5.66
CA ASP A 114 44.64 -14.63 -4.49
C ASP A 114 45.46 -15.88 -4.80
N TYR A 115 45.12 -16.59 -5.89
CA TYR A 115 45.86 -17.78 -6.32
C TYR A 115 47.35 -17.47 -6.60
N CYS A 116 47.63 -16.31 -7.21
CA CYS A 116 49.01 -15.87 -7.43
C CYS A 116 49.77 -15.65 -6.12
N GLN A 117 49.12 -15.05 -5.12
CA GLN A 117 49.71 -14.82 -3.81
C GLN A 117 49.88 -16.11 -3.00
N GLU A 118 48.95 -17.08 -3.12
CA GLU A 118 49.08 -18.42 -2.53
C GLU A 118 50.32 -19.15 -3.05
N GLU A 119 50.65 -18.98 -4.32
CA GLU A 119 51.89 -19.48 -4.93
C GLU A 119 53.14 -18.63 -4.58
N GLY A 120 53.00 -17.65 -3.68
CA GLY A 120 54.07 -16.81 -3.17
C GLY A 120 54.52 -15.69 -4.13
N VAL A 121 53.72 -15.37 -5.16
CA VAL A 121 54.04 -14.29 -6.10
C VAL A 121 53.60 -12.94 -5.52
N ALA A 122 54.55 -12.03 -5.34
CA ALA A 122 54.24 -10.65 -4.99
C ALA A 122 53.66 -9.91 -6.20
N LEU A 123 52.44 -9.39 -6.04
CA LEU A 123 51.74 -8.60 -7.05
C LEU A 123 51.91 -7.09 -6.78
N SER A 124 51.96 -6.31 -7.85
CA SER A 124 51.85 -4.84 -7.76
C SER A 124 50.38 -4.41 -7.65
N ASP A 125 50.13 -3.15 -7.30
CA ASP A 125 48.78 -2.60 -7.13
C ASP A 125 47.93 -2.76 -8.40
N TRP A 126 47.03 -3.74 -8.36
CA TRP A 126 46.06 -4.02 -9.41
C TRP A 126 44.72 -3.34 -9.15
N ARG A 127 44.42 -2.99 -7.89
CA ARG A 127 43.13 -2.41 -7.49
C ARG A 127 42.96 -0.99 -7.98
N THR A 128 44.00 -0.16 -7.96
CA THR A 128 43.91 1.22 -8.50
C THR A 128 43.61 1.25 -10.00
N PRO A 129 44.37 0.56 -10.89
CA PRO A 129 44.09 0.57 -12.32
C PRO A 129 42.76 -0.11 -12.68
N ALA A 130 42.35 -1.15 -11.95
CA ALA A 130 41.02 -1.74 -12.06
C ALA A 130 39.91 -0.88 -11.40
N GLY A 131 40.30 0.18 -10.66
CA GLY A 131 39.55 0.95 -9.66
C GLY A 131 38.59 0.12 -8.80
N CYS A 132 39.12 -0.98 -8.29
CA CYS A 132 38.55 -1.93 -7.34
C CYS A 132 39.06 -1.62 -5.93
N ALA A 133 38.98 -0.36 -5.51
CA ALA A 133 39.47 0.05 -4.20
C ALA A 133 38.80 -0.76 -3.09
N LEU A 134 39.61 -1.40 -2.24
CA LEU A 134 39.12 -2.14 -1.09
C LEU A 134 38.73 -1.13 0.00
N SER A 135 37.45 -1.08 0.35
CA SER A 135 36.99 -0.22 1.44
C SER A 135 37.24 -0.92 2.77
N CYS A 136 38.14 -0.38 3.57
CA CYS A 136 38.46 -0.93 4.88
C CYS A 136 37.52 -0.41 5.97
N PRO A 137 37.20 -1.23 6.99
CA PRO A 137 36.35 -0.81 8.10
C PRO A 137 36.99 0.36 8.87
N PRO A 138 36.20 1.16 9.61
CA PRO A 138 36.73 2.23 10.45
C PRO A 138 37.86 1.73 11.36
N ASN A 139 38.87 2.57 11.58
CA ASN A 139 40.07 2.25 12.37
C ASN A 139 40.94 1.12 11.80
N SER A 140 40.89 0.91 10.48
CA SER A 140 41.81 0.05 9.76
C SER A 140 42.33 0.73 8.50
N ILE A 141 43.41 0.18 7.95
CA ILE A 141 44.04 0.67 6.73
C ILE A 141 44.24 -0.48 5.75
N TYR A 142 43.99 -0.22 4.47
CA TYR A 142 44.29 -1.18 3.41
C TYR A 142 45.81 -1.39 3.30
N THR A 143 46.21 -2.66 3.22
CA THR A 143 47.58 -3.08 2.98
C THR A 143 47.60 -4.19 1.94
N SER A 144 48.52 -4.09 0.97
CA SER A 144 48.71 -5.11 -0.06
C SER A 144 49.51 -6.33 0.44
N CYS A 145 50.07 -6.26 1.65
CA CYS A 145 50.90 -7.29 2.26
C CYS A 145 50.86 -7.11 3.78
N GLY A 146 49.73 -7.47 4.40
CA GLY A 146 49.48 -7.43 5.84
C GLY A 146 49.73 -8.75 6.54
N THR A 147 49.60 -8.76 7.87
CA THR A 147 49.71 -9.99 8.67
C THR A 147 48.53 -10.94 8.41
N SER A 148 48.82 -12.22 8.23
CA SER A 148 47.82 -13.30 8.23
C SER A 148 47.28 -13.61 9.63
N CYS A 149 47.90 -13.06 10.68
CA CYS A 149 47.59 -13.29 12.09
C CYS A 149 47.20 -11.96 12.78
N PRO A 150 46.00 -11.40 12.53
CA PRO A 150 45.57 -10.17 13.19
C PRO A 150 45.36 -10.40 14.69
N SER A 151 45.64 -9.38 15.50
CA SER A 151 45.27 -9.39 16.92
C SER A 151 43.74 -9.35 17.07
N THR A 152 43.18 -10.18 17.95
CA THR A 152 41.73 -10.26 18.16
C THR A 152 41.38 -10.02 19.64
N CYS A 153 40.09 -9.94 19.96
CA CYS A 153 39.64 -9.89 21.35
C CYS A 153 39.89 -11.21 22.12
N ASN A 154 40.27 -12.30 21.44
CA ASN A 154 40.68 -13.56 22.06
C ASN A 154 42.02 -14.04 21.46
N ASP A 155 43.12 -13.41 21.90
CA ASP A 155 44.48 -13.72 21.41
C ASP A 155 44.86 -15.21 21.62
N ALA A 156 44.23 -15.92 22.57
CA ALA A 156 44.46 -17.34 22.82
C ALA A 156 43.79 -18.28 21.78
N ALA A 157 42.77 -17.79 21.06
CA ALA A 157 42.10 -18.53 19.99
C ALA A 157 42.86 -18.47 18.65
N VAL A 158 43.86 -17.57 18.52
CA VAL A 158 44.73 -17.53 17.34
C VAL A 158 45.56 -18.81 17.30
N ALA A 159 45.37 -19.61 16.26
CA ALA A 159 46.01 -20.91 16.13
C ALA A 159 47.53 -20.77 16.24
N SER A 160 48.15 -21.62 17.07
CA SER A 160 49.62 -21.70 17.21
C SER A 160 50.36 -22.02 15.90
N SER A 161 49.64 -22.41 14.85
CA SER A 161 50.13 -22.68 13.49
C SER A 161 50.07 -21.47 12.55
N CYS A 162 49.57 -20.31 12.99
CA CYS A 162 49.51 -19.11 12.15
C CYS A 162 50.94 -18.59 11.91
N ASP A 163 51.34 -18.48 10.65
CA ASP A 163 52.68 -18.02 10.24
C ASP A 163 52.64 -16.54 9.84
N PRO A 164 53.15 -15.62 10.68
CA PRO A 164 53.15 -14.19 10.40
C PRO A 164 54.12 -13.79 9.26
N SER A 165 54.90 -14.73 8.71
CA SER A 165 55.80 -14.47 7.59
C SER A 165 55.13 -14.53 6.21
N HIS A 166 53.95 -15.16 6.12
CA HIS A 166 53.10 -15.13 4.93
C HIS A 166 52.25 -13.87 4.94
N CYS A 167 52.46 -12.97 3.98
CA CYS A 167 51.65 -11.78 3.88
C CYS A 167 50.45 -11.97 2.96
N VAL A 168 49.33 -11.37 3.35
CA VAL A 168 48.06 -11.43 2.63
C VAL A 168 47.56 -10.01 2.38
N GLU A 169 46.91 -9.78 1.24
CA GLU A 169 46.23 -8.52 0.98
C GLU A 169 45.00 -8.39 1.89
N GLY A 170 44.77 -7.21 2.48
CA GLY A 170 43.59 -7.00 3.33
C GLY A 170 43.58 -5.69 4.10
N CYS A 171 42.72 -5.60 5.10
CA CYS A 171 42.64 -4.46 6.01
C CYS A 171 43.33 -4.78 7.33
N GLU A 172 44.26 -3.94 7.74
CA GLU A 172 44.99 -4.09 9.00
C GLU A 172 44.50 -3.05 10.02
N CYS A 173 44.22 -3.50 11.25
CA CYS A 173 43.78 -2.60 12.32
C CYS A 173 44.86 -1.60 12.70
N LEU A 174 44.46 -0.35 12.97
CA LEU A 174 45.36 0.66 13.52
C LEU A 174 45.82 0.27 14.93
N GLU A 175 46.95 0.83 15.36
CA GLU A 175 47.50 0.58 16.70
C GLU A 175 46.48 0.89 17.82
N GLY A 176 46.33 -0.04 18.76
CA GLY A 176 45.34 0.05 19.86
C GLY A 176 43.96 -0.54 19.53
N PHE A 177 43.74 -0.96 18.29
CA PHE A 177 42.54 -1.65 17.83
C PHE A 177 42.83 -3.13 17.57
N VAL A 178 41.81 -3.96 17.71
CA VAL A 178 41.85 -5.40 17.44
C VAL A 178 40.70 -5.78 16.52
N TRP A 179 40.90 -6.84 15.75
CA TRP A 179 39.90 -7.36 14.84
C TRP A 179 38.82 -8.11 15.61
N ASP A 180 37.56 -7.76 15.35
CA ASP A 180 36.38 -8.44 15.88
C ASP A 180 35.34 -8.59 14.75
N HIS A 181 34.93 -9.83 14.47
CA HIS A 181 34.02 -10.31 13.42
C HIS A 181 34.01 -9.57 12.05
N SER A 182 33.68 -8.28 12.01
CA SER A 182 33.55 -7.44 10.81
C SER A 182 34.36 -6.13 10.82
N GLY A 183 35.16 -5.84 11.86
CA GLY A 183 35.95 -4.60 11.87
C GLY A 183 36.93 -4.43 13.04
N CYS A 184 37.56 -3.26 13.09
CA CYS A 184 38.58 -2.94 14.10
C CYS A 184 37.99 -2.12 15.24
N MET A 185 38.00 -2.69 16.44
CA MET A 185 37.46 -2.06 17.64
C MET A 185 38.57 -1.77 18.67
N PRO A 186 38.40 -0.76 19.55
CA PRO A 186 39.37 -0.52 20.60
C PRO A 186 39.53 -1.75 21.49
N ARG A 187 40.76 -2.13 21.84
CA ARG A 187 41.01 -3.30 22.70
C ARG A 187 40.30 -3.23 24.06
N GLY A 188 40.10 -2.02 24.60
CA GLY A 188 39.34 -1.79 25.84
C GLY A 188 37.82 -2.00 25.72
N SER A 189 37.31 -2.16 24.50
CA SER A 189 35.90 -2.43 24.20
C SER A 189 35.63 -3.93 23.98
N CYS A 190 36.66 -4.78 24.04
CA CYS A 190 36.47 -6.23 24.00
C CYS A 190 35.56 -6.69 25.16
N GLY A 191 34.84 -7.78 24.92
CA GLY A 191 34.04 -8.41 25.95
C GLY A 191 34.89 -9.23 26.93
N CYS A 192 34.37 -10.37 27.39
CA CYS A 192 34.98 -11.17 28.44
C CYS A 192 35.13 -12.63 28.01
N LEU A 193 36.14 -13.29 28.58
CA LEU A 193 36.35 -14.72 28.41
C LEU A 193 35.68 -15.47 29.56
N HIS A 194 34.90 -16.50 29.23
CA HIS A 194 34.35 -17.48 30.17
C HIS A 194 34.53 -18.87 29.58
N ASP A 195 35.25 -19.76 30.28
CA ASP A 195 35.62 -21.10 29.78
C ASP A 195 36.20 -21.08 28.34
N ASP A 196 37.16 -20.17 28.11
CA ASP A 196 37.84 -19.93 26.82
C ASP A 196 36.96 -19.43 25.65
N LEU A 197 35.66 -19.22 25.89
CA LEU A 197 34.71 -18.61 24.95
C LEU A 197 34.65 -17.09 25.17
N LEU A 198 34.71 -16.34 24.07
CA LEU A 198 34.59 -14.89 24.08
C LEU A 198 33.11 -14.50 23.99
N HIS A 199 32.64 -13.77 24.99
CA HIS A 199 31.32 -13.16 25.04
C HIS A 199 31.44 -11.66 24.84
N GLY A 200 30.46 -11.04 24.16
CA GLY A 200 30.41 -9.62 23.89
C GLY A 200 30.26 -8.77 25.17
N PRO A 201 30.73 -7.52 25.17
CA PRO A 201 30.60 -6.63 26.32
C PRO A 201 29.11 -6.37 26.63
N GLY A 202 28.68 -6.66 27.86
CA GLY A 202 27.28 -6.55 28.29
C GLY A 202 26.39 -7.74 27.93
N GLU A 203 26.93 -8.79 27.31
CA GLU A 203 26.17 -10.00 26.95
C GLU A 203 25.68 -10.77 28.19
N ASP A 204 24.43 -11.22 28.16
CA ASP A 204 23.87 -12.20 29.09
C ASP A 204 23.83 -13.58 28.41
N PHE A 205 24.45 -14.59 29.03
CA PHE A 205 24.53 -15.95 28.47
C PHE A 205 24.34 -17.04 29.53
N TRP A 206 24.02 -18.26 29.09
CA TRP A 206 23.95 -19.45 29.94
C TRP A 206 25.29 -20.18 29.93
N ALA A 207 25.91 -20.35 31.09
CA ALA A 207 27.24 -20.97 31.21
C ALA A 207 27.20 -22.51 31.24
N ASP A 208 26.04 -23.10 31.50
CA ASP A 208 25.88 -24.54 31.68
C ASP A 208 24.85 -25.17 30.73
N ALA A 209 24.91 -26.50 30.62
CA ALA A 209 24.10 -27.24 29.65
C ALA A 209 22.61 -27.28 30.00
N ASP A 210 22.26 -27.11 31.26
CA ASP A 210 20.90 -27.19 31.81
C ASP A 210 20.27 -25.82 32.12
N CYS A 211 20.93 -24.72 31.73
CA CYS A 211 20.49 -23.36 31.99
C CYS A 211 20.25 -23.13 33.50
N SER A 212 21.17 -23.60 34.36
CA SER A 212 21.12 -23.41 35.81
C SER A 212 21.98 -22.21 36.27
N GLN A 213 22.86 -21.71 35.39
CA GLN A 213 23.79 -20.62 35.65
C GLN A 213 23.76 -19.58 34.52
N ARG A 214 23.30 -18.37 34.86
CA ARG A 214 23.26 -17.23 33.94
C ARG A 214 24.39 -16.26 34.27
N CYS A 215 25.19 -15.91 33.28
CA CYS A 215 26.33 -15.01 33.39
C CYS A 215 26.10 -13.72 32.63
N HIS A 216 26.65 -12.63 33.12
CA HIS A 216 26.65 -11.33 32.46
C HIS A 216 28.09 -10.87 32.28
N CYS A 217 28.43 -10.45 31.07
CA CYS A 217 29.77 -10.03 30.70
C CYS A 217 29.99 -8.55 31.06
N GLU A 218 30.80 -8.25 32.07
CA GLU A 218 31.03 -6.85 32.46
C GLU A 218 31.86 -6.09 31.41
N ALA A 219 31.40 -4.89 31.04
CA ALA A 219 32.12 -4.02 30.11
C ALA A 219 33.54 -3.66 30.61
N GLY A 220 34.50 -3.60 29.69
CA GLY A 220 35.89 -3.23 29.98
C GLY A 220 36.76 -4.38 30.49
N GLY A 221 36.47 -5.62 30.10
CA GLY A 221 37.34 -6.78 30.31
C GLY A 221 37.41 -7.31 31.74
N ARG A 222 36.39 -7.05 32.58
CA ARG A 222 36.36 -7.47 34.00
C ARG A 222 35.90 -8.92 34.25
N GLY A 223 35.72 -9.70 33.18
CA GLY A 223 35.27 -11.09 33.25
C GLY A 223 33.75 -11.21 33.31
N ALA A 224 33.26 -12.45 33.27
CA ALA A 224 31.83 -12.75 33.39
C ALA A 224 31.41 -12.93 34.86
N VAL A 225 30.30 -12.30 35.25
CA VAL A 225 29.68 -12.43 36.58
C VAL A 225 28.47 -13.35 36.49
N CYS A 226 28.50 -14.47 37.20
CA CYS A 226 27.48 -15.51 37.11
C CYS A 226 26.57 -15.59 38.34
N ARG A 227 25.29 -15.89 38.11
CA ARG A 227 24.25 -16.12 39.13
C ARG A 227 23.48 -17.39 38.81
N ARG A 228 22.95 -18.06 39.85
CA ARG A 228 22.02 -19.18 39.65
C ARG A 228 20.72 -18.67 39.03
N SER A 229 20.23 -19.37 38.02
CA SER A 229 18.98 -19.08 37.32
C SER A 229 18.37 -20.40 36.80
N GLY A 230 17.25 -20.34 36.07
CA GLY A 230 16.57 -21.54 35.58
C GLY A 230 15.47 -21.18 34.58
N CYS A 231 15.17 -22.11 33.67
CA CYS A 231 14.05 -21.96 32.74
C CYS A 231 12.71 -21.96 33.47
N ARG A 232 11.75 -21.20 32.94
CA ARG A 232 10.43 -21.05 33.55
C ARG A 232 9.57 -22.28 33.36
N ARG A 233 8.46 -22.34 34.09
CA ARG A 233 7.46 -23.39 33.90
C ARG A 233 6.87 -23.26 32.48
N GLY A 234 7.07 -24.28 31.65
CA GLY A 234 6.65 -24.27 30.25
C GLY A 234 7.79 -24.03 29.27
N GLU A 235 9.00 -23.75 29.77
CA GLU A 235 10.23 -23.67 28.97
C GLU A 235 11.14 -24.88 29.23
N GLU A 236 12.02 -25.15 28.30
CA GLU A 236 13.13 -26.10 28.44
C GLU A 236 14.43 -25.48 27.95
N CYS A 237 15.54 -25.89 28.57
CA CYS A 237 16.87 -25.50 28.13
C CYS A 237 17.23 -26.30 26.87
N ARG A 238 17.38 -25.62 25.74
CA ARG A 238 17.84 -26.22 24.49
C ARG A 238 18.70 -25.24 23.70
N VAL A 239 19.30 -25.74 22.63
CA VAL A 239 20.08 -24.93 21.69
C VAL A 239 19.24 -24.76 20.44
N GLU A 240 18.84 -23.52 20.12
CA GLU A 240 18.20 -23.15 18.86
C GLU A 240 19.13 -22.18 18.12
N GLU A 241 19.37 -22.41 16.82
CA GLU A 241 20.26 -21.59 15.99
C GLU A 241 21.69 -21.40 16.57
N GLY A 242 22.18 -22.41 17.30
CA GLY A 242 23.51 -22.36 17.94
C GLY A 242 23.55 -21.57 19.26
N LEU A 243 22.45 -20.93 19.67
CA LEU A 243 22.32 -20.20 20.93
C LEU A 243 21.64 -21.07 21.98
N ARG A 244 22.25 -21.17 23.16
CA ARG A 244 21.64 -21.86 24.31
C ARG A 244 20.70 -20.90 25.03
N GLY A 245 19.46 -21.34 25.23
CA GLY A 245 18.46 -20.54 25.91
C GLY A 245 17.36 -21.37 26.57
N CYS A 246 16.47 -20.66 27.24
CA CYS A 246 15.20 -21.23 27.71
C CYS A 246 14.16 -20.96 26.64
N HIS A 247 13.70 -22.02 25.98
CA HIS A 247 12.76 -21.94 24.87
C HIS A 247 11.43 -22.59 25.23
N PRO A 248 10.30 -22.14 24.67
CA PRO A 248 9.00 -22.74 24.94
C PRO A 248 8.95 -24.22 24.59
N LYS A 249 8.41 -25.07 25.48
CA LYS A 249 8.23 -26.51 25.23
C LYS A 249 7.23 -26.79 24.11
N SER A 250 6.24 -25.92 23.95
CA SER A 250 5.21 -26.02 22.93
C SER A 250 4.53 -24.67 22.74
N TYR A 251 3.76 -24.56 21.66
CA TYR A 251 2.97 -23.38 21.31
C TYR A 251 1.48 -23.76 21.24
N GLY A 252 0.61 -22.83 21.63
CA GLY A 252 -0.82 -22.90 21.33
C GLY A 252 -1.09 -22.20 20.01
N SER A 253 -2.07 -22.71 19.25
CA SER A 253 -2.51 -22.11 17.98
C SER A 253 -3.96 -21.66 18.09
N CYS A 254 -4.24 -20.40 17.78
CA CYS A 254 -5.58 -19.87 17.57
C CYS A 254 -5.73 -19.39 16.14
N LEU A 255 -6.91 -19.59 15.54
CA LEU A 255 -7.18 -19.30 14.14
C LEU A 255 -8.52 -18.59 13.98
N ALA A 256 -8.56 -17.66 13.04
CA ALA A 256 -9.79 -17.19 12.40
C ALA A 256 -9.69 -17.41 10.89
N THR A 257 -10.71 -17.98 10.26
CA THR A 257 -10.79 -18.17 8.80
C THR A 257 -12.12 -17.63 8.25
N GLY A 258 -12.07 -16.92 7.12
CA GLY A 258 -13.20 -16.17 6.60
C GLY A 258 -13.41 -14.88 7.40
N ALA A 259 -14.61 -14.71 7.94
CA ALA A 259 -14.90 -13.75 9.02
C ALA A 259 -15.82 -14.38 10.06
N THR A 260 -15.91 -15.71 10.06
CA THR A 260 -16.99 -16.44 10.73
C THR A 260 -16.45 -17.61 11.54
N HIS A 261 -15.43 -18.34 11.09
CA HIS A 261 -14.95 -19.54 11.78
C HIS A 261 -13.76 -19.22 12.69
N TYR A 262 -13.89 -19.57 13.96
CA TYR A 262 -12.83 -19.45 14.97
C TYR A 262 -12.50 -20.83 15.55
N GLU A 263 -11.20 -21.04 15.77
CA GLU A 263 -10.65 -22.19 16.48
C GLU A 263 -9.74 -21.64 17.60
N THR A 264 -10.07 -21.96 18.85
CA THR A 264 -9.39 -21.44 20.03
C THR A 264 -8.12 -22.23 20.36
N PHE A 265 -7.32 -21.76 21.32
CA PHE A 265 -6.07 -22.42 21.69
C PHE A 265 -6.26 -23.85 22.22
N ASP A 266 -7.40 -24.13 22.87
CA ASP A 266 -7.72 -25.45 23.41
C ASP A 266 -8.65 -26.27 22.49
N GLY A 267 -8.82 -25.81 21.24
CA GLY A 267 -9.49 -26.56 20.16
C GLY A 267 -11.01 -26.41 20.09
N ALA A 268 -11.61 -25.45 20.81
CA ALA A 268 -13.03 -25.15 20.66
C ALA A 268 -13.30 -24.46 19.33
N HIS A 269 -14.37 -24.86 18.65
CA HIS A 269 -14.77 -24.33 17.35
C HIS A 269 -16.09 -23.57 17.47
N PHE A 270 -16.16 -22.38 16.89
CA PHE A 270 -17.41 -21.60 16.86
C PHE A 270 -17.52 -20.70 15.64
N VAL A 271 -18.77 -20.32 15.36
CA VAL A 271 -19.10 -19.41 14.26
C VAL A 271 -19.59 -18.09 14.85
N PHE A 272 -18.96 -16.97 14.47
CA PHE A 272 -19.33 -15.63 14.91
C PHE A 272 -19.13 -14.61 13.78
N GLN A 273 -20.19 -13.92 13.36
CA GLN A 273 -20.17 -13.06 12.15
C GLN A 273 -20.14 -11.55 12.45
N GLY A 274 -19.65 -11.15 13.62
CA GLY A 274 -19.53 -9.74 13.99
C GLY A 274 -18.56 -8.97 13.08
N THR A 275 -18.84 -7.69 12.82
CA THR A 275 -18.11 -6.82 11.85
C THR A 275 -17.47 -5.58 12.49
N CYS A 276 -17.26 -5.62 13.80
CA CYS A 276 -16.51 -4.61 14.55
C CYS A 276 -15.02 -4.99 14.69
N PHE A 277 -14.27 -4.18 15.44
CA PHE A 277 -12.98 -4.59 16.00
C PHE A 277 -13.17 -5.44 17.24
N TYR A 278 -12.59 -6.64 17.24
CA TYR A 278 -12.63 -7.58 18.36
C TYR A 278 -11.22 -7.88 18.86
N GLN A 279 -11.09 -8.09 20.17
CA GLN A 279 -9.87 -8.66 20.75
C GLN A 279 -9.83 -10.15 20.46
N MET A 280 -8.97 -10.56 19.53
CA MET A 280 -8.74 -11.97 19.22
C MET A 280 -8.00 -12.64 20.38
N VAL A 281 -6.88 -12.06 20.80
CA VAL A 281 -6.10 -12.51 21.95
C VAL A 281 -5.30 -11.35 22.53
N GLY A 282 -5.17 -11.29 23.85
CA GLY A 282 -4.24 -10.39 24.54
C GLY A 282 -3.82 -10.94 25.89
N LEU A 283 -2.75 -10.38 26.44
CA LEU A 283 -2.37 -10.63 27.84
C LEU A 283 -3.33 -9.86 28.75
N CYS A 284 -4.03 -10.57 29.63
CA CYS A 284 -5.08 -9.99 30.49
C CYS A 284 -4.75 -10.07 31.98
N GLU A 285 -3.82 -10.95 32.35
CA GLU A 285 -3.20 -10.97 33.68
C GLU A 285 -1.81 -10.34 33.59
N GLU A 286 -1.62 -9.16 34.21
CA GLU A 286 -0.33 -8.50 34.23
C GLU A 286 0.69 -9.34 34.99
N SER A 287 1.72 -9.81 34.29
CA SER A 287 2.85 -10.52 34.87
C SER A 287 4.15 -9.81 34.50
N PRO A 288 5.01 -9.46 35.47
CA PRO A 288 6.32 -8.87 35.19
C PRO A 288 7.26 -9.83 34.42
N GLU A 289 6.89 -11.11 34.30
CA GLU A 289 7.65 -12.12 33.58
C GLU A 289 7.23 -12.25 32.11
N LEU A 290 6.03 -11.80 31.74
CA LEU A 290 5.47 -11.95 30.39
C LEU A 290 5.50 -10.62 29.62
N SER A 291 5.82 -10.69 28.33
CA SER A 291 5.70 -9.53 27.44
C SER A 291 4.21 -9.29 27.14
N GLY A 292 3.72 -8.07 27.42
CA GLY A 292 2.36 -7.67 27.10
C GLY A 292 2.15 -7.48 25.60
N PHE A 293 1.04 -8.01 25.09
CA PHE A 293 0.62 -7.84 23.70
C PHE A 293 -0.91 -7.86 23.57
N GLN A 294 -1.42 -7.32 22.46
CA GLN A 294 -2.82 -7.40 22.08
C GLN A 294 -2.91 -7.61 20.56
N VAL A 295 -3.69 -8.60 20.13
CA VAL A 295 -4.05 -8.87 18.73
C VAL A 295 -5.53 -8.57 18.54
N LEU A 296 -5.80 -7.63 17.65
CA LEU A 296 -7.15 -7.20 17.27
C LEU A 296 -7.43 -7.64 15.84
N VAL A 297 -8.66 -8.08 15.59
CA VAL A 297 -9.16 -8.39 14.24
C VAL A 297 -10.35 -7.52 13.91
N GLN A 298 -10.35 -6.99 12.69
CA GLN A 298 -11.49 -6.29 12.11
C GLN A 298 -12.10 -7.16 11.04
N ASN A 299 -13.37 -7.52 11.21
CA ASN A 299 -14.15 -8.12 10.14
C ASN A 299 -14.89 -7.02 9.41
N ARG A 300 -14.82 -6.95 8.08
CA ARG A 300 -15.58 -5.98 7.30
C ARG A 300 -16.55 -6.70 6.37
N ARG A 301 -17.70 -6.07 6.15
CA ARG A 301 -18.64 -6.44 5.10
C ARG A 301 -18.40 -5.48 3.94
N TRP A 302 -18.04 -5.98 2.76
CA TRP A 302 -17.81 -5.12 1.61
C TRP A 302 -19.11 -4.73 0.94
N ASP A 303 -19.29 -3.45 0.65
CA ASP A 303 -20.48 -2.86 0.07
C ASP A 303 -20.70 -3.45 -1.35
N GLY A 304 -21.53 -4.48 -1.45
CA GLY A 304 -21.80 -5.22 -2.69
C GLY A 304 -21.42 -6.71 -2.67
N HIS A 305 -20.53 -7.14 -1.77
CA HIS A 305 -20.21 -8.55 -1.55
C HIS A 305 -20.77 -9.03 -0.20
N LEU A 306 -21.49 -10.16 -0.21
CA LEU A 306 -22.10 -10.69 1.02
C LEU A 306 -21.06 -11.29 1.97
N LEU A 307 -19.86 -11.62 1.48
CA LEU A 307 -18.74 -12.18 2.22
C LEU A 307 -18.22 -11.17 3.26
N ALA A 308 -18.37 -11.50 4.54
CA ALA A 308 -17.55 -10.89 5.56
C ALA A 308 -16.13 -11.48 5.45
N SER A 309 -15.10 -10.64 5.44
CA SER A 309 -13.70 -11.05 5.45
C SER A 309 -12.94 -10.30 6.55
N ILE A 310 -11.88 -10.90 7.10
CA ILE A 310 -10.99 -10.21 8.05
C ILE A 310 -10.27 -9.11 7.26
N ALA A 311 -10.66 -7.85 7.44
CA ALA A 311 -10.17 -6.70 6.70
C ALA A 311 -8.82 -6.18 7.22
N ALA A 312 -8.57 -6.32 8.52
CA ALA A 312 -7.34 -5.89 9.13
C ALA A 312 -7.02 -6.68 10.40
N VAL A 313 -5.72 -6.87 10.64
CA VAL A 313 -5.16 -7.41 11.89
C VAL A 313 -4.26 -6.36 12.50
N THR A 314 -4.50 -6.00 13.75
CA THR A 314 -3.69 -5.02 14.47
C THR A 314 -3.01 -5.66 15.67
N VAL A 315 -1.69 -5.66 15.69
CA VAL A 315 -0.85 -6.18 16.77
C VAL A 315 -0.25 -5.00 17.53
N LYS A 316 -0.54 -4.92 18.82
CA LYS A 316 0.07 -3.96 19.74
C LYS A 316 1.07 -4.67 20.62
N VAL A 317 2.35 -4.34 20.48
CA VAL A 317 3.45 -4.96 21.22
C VAL A 317 4.64 -4.01 21.30
N TYR A 318 5.37 -4.00 22.42
CA TYR A 318 6.52 -3.09 22.65
C TYR A 318 6.27 -1.59 22.38
N GLY A 319 5.04 -1.12 22.59
CA GLY A 319 4.65 0.26 22.31
C GLY A 319 4.56 0.60 20.82
N LYS A 320 4.54 -0.42 19.96
CA LYS A 320 4.25 -0.31 18.53
C LYS A 320 2.85 -0.84 18.23
N THR A 321 2.18 -0.18 17.30
CA THR A 321 0.93 -0.64 16.69
C THR A 321 1.23 -1.02 15.25
N VAL A 322 1.23 -2.32 14.95
CA VAL A 322 1.44 -2.86 13.62
C VAL A 322 0.10 -3.32 13.06
N THR A 323 -0.35 -2.71 11.97
CA THR A 323 -1.59 -3.08 11.28
C THR A 323 -1.28 -3.66 9.92
N ILE A 324 -1.84 -4.84 9.66
CA ILE A 324 -1.77 -5.55 8.38
C ILE A 324 -3.19 -5.54 7.81
N SER A 325 -3.41 -4.88 6.66
CA SER A 325 -4.75 -4.65 6.11
C SER A 325 -4.89 -5.13 4.67
N GLN A 326 -6.12 -5.48 4.26
CA GLN A 326 -6.44 -5.77 2.85
C GLN A 326 -6.31 -4.53 1.94
N GLU A 327 -6.36 -3.33 2.51
CA GLU A 327 -6.31 -2.07 1.75
C GLU A 327 -4.94 -1.86 1.10
N HIS A 328 -3.87 -2.41 1.69
CA HIS A 328 -2.50 -2.27 1.20
C HIS A 328 -1.74 -3.61 1.20
N PRO A 329 -2.12 -4.61 0.36
CA PRO A 329 -1.44 -5.89 0.33
C PRO A 329 0.07 -5.73 0.06
N GLY A 330 0.90 -6.43 0.82
CA GLY A 330 2.37 -6.35 0.72
C GLY A 330 3.01 -5.16 1.46
N ARG A 331 2.21 -4.30 2.10
CA ARG A 331 2.67 -3.22 2.99
C ARG A 331 1.99 -3.31 4.35
N ILE A 332 2.61 -2.74 5.37
CA ILE A 332 2.05 -2.71 6.72
C ILE A 332 2.04 -1.28 7.24
N THR A 333 1.16 -0.98 8.18
CA THR A 333 1.16 0.30 8.89
C THR A 333 1.82 0.12 10.24
N VAL A 334 2.86 0.89 10.55
CA VAL A 334 3.53 0.90 11.86
C VAL A 334 3.37 2.29 12.47
N ASN A 335 2.61 2.41 13.56
CA ASN A 335 2.28 3.69 14.20
C ASN A 335 1.79 4.74 13.19
N GLU A 336 0.80 4.37 12.36
CA GLU A 336 0.20 5.21 11.31
C GLU A 336 1.06 5.45 10.06
N GLN A 337 2.30 4.95 10.00
CA GLN A 337 3.14 5.04 8.82
C GLN A 337 3.04 3.78 7.96
N LEU A 338 2.65 3.92 6.68
CA LEU A 338 2.64 2.83 5.72
C LEU A 338 4.07 2.53 5.23
N VAL A 339 4.52 1.28 5.38
CA VAL A 339 5.90 0.86 5.11
C VAL A 339 5.96 -0.47 4.35
N HIS A 340 7.05 -0.69 3.63
CA HIS A 340 7.31 -1.94 2.92
C HIS A 340 7.79 -3.04 3.88
N LEU A 341 7.55 -4.29 3.49
CA LEU A 341 8.17 -5.45 4.13
C LEU A 341 9.57 -5.70 3.52
N PRO A 342 10.53 -6.22 4.31
CA PRO A 342 10.40 -6.51 5.73
C PRO A 342 10.55 -5.27 6.63
N PHE A 343 10.11 -5.40 7.87
CA PHE A 343 10.25 -4.41 8.95
C PHE A 343 10.95 -5.06 10.16
N HIS A 344 11.94 -4.37 10.73
CA HIS A 344 12.71 -4.85 11.88
C HIS A 344 12.72 -3.79 12.98
N HIS A 345 12.35 -4.12 14.22
CA HIS A 345 12.40 -3.15 15.33
C HIS A 345 13.41 -3.54 16.42
N ARG A 346 14.26 -2.59 16.85
CA ARG A 346 15.15 -2.67 18.04
C ARG A 346 15.85 -4.04 18.19
N GLU A 347 16.92 -4.28 17.44
CA GLU A 347 17.68 -5.54 17.51
C GLU A 347 16.80 -6.79 17.27
N GLN A 348 15.83 -6.69 16.35
CA GLN A 348 14.92 -7.79 15.94
C GLN A 348 13.89 -8.26 17.00
N LYS A 349 13.51 -7.40 17.94
CA LYS A 349 12.39 -7.70 18.87
C LYS A 349 11.03 -7.86 18.19
N ILE A 350 10.85 -7.17 17.07
CA ILE A 350 9.72 -7.38 16.17
C ILE A 350 10.31 -7.57 14.79
N PHE A 351 9.93 -8.64 14.12
CA PHE A 351 10.27 -8.89 12.73
C PHE A 351 8.99 -9.15 11.95
N VAL A 352 8.73 -8.35 10.92
CA VAL A 352 7.58 -8.54 10.04
C VAL A 352 8.08 -8.74 8.62
N TYR A 353 7.69 -9.84 8.00
CA TYR A 353 8.15 -10.22 6.67
C TYR A 353 7.07 -10.94 5.89
N ARG A 354 7.33 -11.17 4.60
CA ARG A 354 6.45 -11.96 3.75
C ARG A 354 6.90 -13.43 3.81
N GLY A 355 6.01 -14.32 4.25
CA GLY A 355 6.22 -15.77 4.26
C GLY A 355 5.21 -16.46 3.36
N GLY A 356 5.65 -16.87 2.16
CA GLY A 356 4.72 -17.31 1.11
C GLY A 356 3.77 -16.18 0.71
N ARG A 357 2.46 -16.41 0.84
CA ARG A 357 1.45 -15.35 0.67
C ARG A 357 1.16 -14.53 1.92
N ASP A 358 1.62 -14.94 3.09
CA ASP A 358 1.24 -14.32 4.36
C ASP A 358 2.16 -13.15 4.73
N ALA A 359 1.62 -12.15 5.42
CA ALA A 359 2.42 -11.36 6.34
C ALA A 359 2.66 -12.17 7.61
N VAL A 360 3.92 -12.29 8.02
CA VAL A 360 4.33 -12.99 9.24
C VAL A 360 4.97 -11.97 10.18
N LEU A 361 4.39 -11.78 11.37
CA LEU A 361 4.97 -11.00 12.46
C LEU A 361 5.48 -11.96 13.52
N GLU A 362 6.75 -11.85 13.88
CA GLU A 362 7.41 -12.58 14.93
C GLU A 362 7.97 -11.65 15.99
N THR A 363 8.00 -12.12 17.23
CA THR A 363 8.65 -11.42 18.35
C THR A 363 9.73 -12.27 18.99
N ASP A 364 10.66 -11.63 19.70
CA ASP A 364 11.74 -12.27 20.47
C ASP A 364 11.22 -13.21 21.58
N PHE A 365 10.02 -12.97 22.12
CA PHE A 365 9.39 -13.85 23.09
C PHE A 365 8.56 -15.00 22.48
N GLY A 366 8.52 -15.11 21.15
CA GLY A 366 7.90 -16.24 20.44
C GLY A 366 6.42 -16.08 20.10
N LEU A 367 5.86 -14.87 20.10
CA LEU A 367 4.55 -14.62 19.48
C LEU A 367 4.72 -14.61 17.96
N THR A 368 3.92 -15.41 17.26
CA THR A 368 3.83 -15.38 15.80
C THR A 368 2.40 -15.06 15.38
N VAL A 369 2.21 -14.01 14.56
CA VAL A 369 0.92 -13.65 13.97
C VAL A 369 1.05 -13.71 12.45
N THR A 370 0.21 -14.51 11.79
CA THR A 370 0.20 -14.62 10.33
C THR A 370 -1.14 -14.18 9.76
N TYR A 371 -1.11 -13.40 8.68
CA TYR A 371 -2.32 -12.97 7.97
C TYR A 371 -2.12 -13.05 6.46
N ASP A 372 -3.07 -13.69 5.76
CA ASP A 372 -3.01 -14.00 4.31
C ASP A 372 -3.45 -12.84 3.39
N TRP A 373 -3.63 -11.64 3.96
CA TRP A 373 -4.17 -10.44 3.31
C TRP A 373 -5.62 -10.56 2.83
N GLN A 374 -6.36 -11.56 3.31
CA GLN A 374 -7.68 -11.85 2.76
C GLN A 374 -8.68 -12.32 3.81
N SER A 375 -8.39 -13.38 4.55
CA SER A 375 -9.41 -14.08 5.33
C SER A 375 -8.88 -15.01 6.42
N GLN A 376 -7.57 -15.23 6.53
CA GLN A 376 -7.03 -16.18 7.47
C GLN A 376 -6.03 -15.50 8.39
N VAL A 377 -6.29 -15.58 9.70
CA VAL A 377 -5.38 -15.13 10.76
C VAL A 377 -5.01 -16.31 11.63
N THR A 378 -3.72 -16.53 11.86
CA THR A 378 -3.25 -17.51 12.84
C THR A 378 -2.36 -16.81 13.86
N VAL A 379 -2.60 -17.10 15.14
CA VAL A 379 -1.80 -16.61 16.26
C VAL A 379 -1.20 -17.81 16.99
N LEU A 380 0.12 -17.89 17.02
CA LEU A 380 0.87 -18.85 17.82
C LEU A 380 1.44 -18.16 19.05
N VAL A 381 1.18 -18.75 20.23
CA VAL A 381 1.66 -18.21 21.51
C VAL A 381 2.38 -19.29 22.30
N PRO A 382 3.53 -18.99 22.95
CA PRO A 382 4.22 -19.93 23.82
C PRO A 382 3.34 -20.44 24.96
N ARG A 383 3.50 -21.72 25.34
CA ARG A 383 2.75 -22.32 26.47
C ARG A 383 3.02 -21.66 27.83
N THR A 384 4.03 -20.82 27.95
CA THR A 384 4.28 -19.99 29.14
C THR A 384 3.17 -18.97 29.40
N TYR A 385 2.36 -18.62 28.40
CA TYR A 385 1.21 -17.72 28.52
C TYR A 385 -0.09 -18.42 28.97
N SER A 386 -0.06 -19.73 29.20
CA SER A 386 -1.24 -20.51 29.62
C SER A 386 -1.89 -19.92 30.88
N ASN A 387 -3.22 -19.75 30.85
CA ASN A 387 -4.06 -19.09 31.87
C ASN A 387 -3.95 -17.56 31.96
N ALA A 388 -3.02 -16.91 31.25
CA ALA A 388 -2.83 -15.45 31.31
C ALA A 388 -3.49 -14.69 30.13
N LEU A 389 -4.01 -15.43 29.14
CA LEU A 389 -4.60 -14.88 27.92
C LEU A 389 -6.10 -14.70 28.06
N CYS A 390 -6.64 -13.74 27.29
CA CYS A 390 -8.09 -13.62 27.09
C CYS A 390 -8.44 -13.02 25.72
N GLY A 391 -9.64 -13.30 25.23
CA GLY A 391 -10.16 -12.84 23.95
C GLY A 391 -11.02 -13.92 23.28
N LEU A 392 -11.30 -13.75 21.98
CA LEU A 392 -12.00 -14.74 21.17
C LEU A 392 -11.26 -16.09 21.07
N CYS A 393 -9.96 -16.12 21.34
CA CYS A 393 -9.13 -17.32 21.36
C CYS A 393 -9.17 -18.12 22.68
N GLY A 394 -10.00 -17.72 23.64
CA GLY A 394 -10.08 -18.40 24.94
C GLY A 394 -8.95 -18.01 25.90
N ASN A 395 -8.72 -18.85 26.91
CA ASN A 395 -7.79 -18.57 28.02
C ASN A 395 -6.51 -19.44 28.01
N PHE A 396 -6.44 -20.42 27.09
CA PHE A 396 -5.31 -21.31 26.87
C PHE A 396 -4.91 -22.12 28.11
N ASN A 397 -5.89 -22.67 28.83
CA ASN A 397 -5.68 -23.46 30.05
C ASN A 397 -5.69 -24.98 29.79
N GLY A 398 -6.09 -25.42 28.59
CA GLY A 398 -6.24 -26.82 28.20
C GLY A 398 -7.65 -27.40 28.35
N ASP A 399 -8.66 -26.58 28.65
CA ASP A 399 -10.06 -26.98 28.82
C ASP A 399 -10.95 -26.34 27.75
N ALA A 400 -11.37 -27.13 26.75
CA ALA A 400 -12.24 -26.63 25.69
C ALA A 400 -13.65 -26.18 26.17
N ALA A 401 -14.04 -26.50 27.42
CA ALA A 401 -15.39 -26.22 27.93
C ALA A 401 -15.58 -24.78 28.42
N ASP A 402 -14.52 -24.04 28.72
CA ASP A 402 -14.57 -22.65 29.22
C ASP A 402 -14.05 -21.61 28.23
N GLU A 403 -13.77 -22.01 26.99
CA GLU A 403 -13.19 -21.14 25.96
C GLU A 403 -14.09 -19.95 25.59
N MET A 404 -15.41 -20.10 25.73
CA MET A 404 -16.39 -19.01 25.56
C MET A 404 -16.63 -18.24 26.87
N THR A 405 -15.56 -17.87 27.58
CA THR A 405 -15.63 -17.00 28.76
C THR A 405 -15.73 -15.53 28.34
N THR A 406 -16.83 -14.86 28.68
CA THR A 406 -17.03 -13.44 28.39
C THR A 406 -16.03 -12.57 29.15
N ARG A 407 -15.89 -11.31 28.71
CA ARG A 407 -15.01 -10.32 29.36
C ARG A 407 -15.30 -10.10 30.86
N ASP A 408 -16.53 -10.38 31.31
CA ASP A 408 -16.94 -10.29 32.72
C ASP A 408 -16.69 -11.60 33.51
N GLY A 409 -16.08 -12.61 32.89
CA GLY A 409 -15.71 -13.89 33.52
C GLY A 409 -16.82 -14.94 33.55
N GLN A 410 -17.88 -14.79 32.74
CA GLN A 410 -18.97 -15.78 32.66
C GLN A 410 -18.81 -16.70 31.46
N VAL A 411 -18.95 -18.01 31.65
CA VAL A 411 -18.97 -18.99 30.55
C VAL A 411 -20.34 -18.98 29.88
N THR A 412 -20.37 -18.84 28.55
CA THR A 412 -21.59 -18.94 27.73
C THR A 412 -21.45 -20.04 26.67
N THR A 413 -22.57 -20.51 26.11
CA THR A 413 -22.60 -21.40 24.94
C THR A 413 -23.06 -20.67 23.67
N ASP A 414 -23.37 -19.38 23.77
CA ASP A 414 -23.83 -18.54 22.67
C ASP A 414 -22.68 -17.73 22.08
N PRO A 415 -22.25 -18.02 20.83
CA PRO A 415 -21.14 -17.32 20.18
C PRO A 415 -21.38 -15.83 20.00
N ASP A 416 -22.63 -15.39 19.84
CA ASP A 416 -22.97 -13.98 19.66
C ASP A 416 -22.79 -13.21 20.98
N THR A 417 -23.30 -13.75 22.10
CA THR A 417 -23.05 -13.19 23.44
C THR A 417 -21.55 -13.15 23.75
N PHE A 418 -20.82 -14.22 23.43
CA PHE A 418 -19.37 -14.29 23.63
C PHE A 418 -18.64 -13.22 22.81
N GLY A 419 -18.88 -13.17 21.50
CA GLY A 419 -18.24 -12.25 20.56
C GLY A 419 -18.51 -10.78 20.87
N HIS A 420 -19.76 -10.44 21.20
CA HIS A 420 -20.15 -9.10 21.65
C HIS A 420 -19.33 -8.64 22.87
N SER A 421 -19.07 -9.53 23.84
CA SER A 421 -18.32 -9.18 25.06
C SER A 421 -16.86 -8.78 24.80
N TRP A 422 -16.28 -9.22 23.68
CA TRP A 422 -14.90 -8.95 23.27
C TRP A 422 -14.76 -7.84 22.23
N LYS A 423 -15.83 -7.06 21.99
CA LYS A 423 -15.79 -5.85 21.17
C LYS A 423 -14.87 -4.80 21.80
N VAL A 424 -14.04 -4.16 20.97
CA VAL A 424 -13.11 -3.11 21.38
C VAL A 424 -13.56 -1.74 20.91
N THR A 425 -13.99 -1.60 19.66
CA THR A 425 -14.38 -0.30 19.07
C THR A 425 -15.36 -0.50 17.91
N ASP A 426 -16.29 0.44 17.77
CA ASP A 426 -17.27 0.48 16.68
C ASP A 426 -16.66 1.02 15.37
N THR A 427 -17.15 0.54 14.24
CA THR A 427 -16.83 1.06 12.90
C THR A 427 -18.10 1.37 12.14
N PRO A 428 -18.09 2.33 11.19
CA PRO A 428 -19.26 2.60 10.34
C PRO A 428 -19.80 1.31 9.71
N GLY A 429 -21.10 1.06 9.88
CA GLY A 429 -21.74 -0.17 9.38
C GLY A 429 -21.50 -1.44 10.20
N CYS A 430 -20.92 -1.35 11.41
CA CYS A 430 -20.74 -2.52 12.26
C CYS A 430 -22.09 -3.17 12.66
N VAL A 431 -22.11 -4.49 12.55
CA VAL A 431 -23.13 -5.41 13.06
C VAL A 431 -22.48 -6.30 14.12
N GLU A 432 -23.06 -6.33 15.31
CA GLU A 432 -22.49 -6.99 16.49
C GLU A 432 -22.88 -8.48 16.64
N LEU A 433 -23.87 -8.93 15.87
CA LEU A 433 -24.49 -10.24 15.99
C LEU A 433 -24.42 -10.99 14.65
N SER A 434 -24.47 -12.30 14.69
CA SER A 434 -24.65 -13.12 13.49
C SER A 434 -26.03 -12.84 12.89
N THR A 435 -26.06 -12.50 11.59
CA THR A 435 -27.30 -12.09 10.89
C THR A 435 -27.66 -13.00 9.72
N LEU A 436 -26.74 -13.90 9.32
CA LEU A 436 -26.90 -14.78 8.19
C LEU A 436 -26.96 -16.24 8.66
N ASP A 437 -28.12 -16.85 8.49
CA ASP A 437 -28.35 -18.27 8.80
C ASP A 437 -28.35 -19.15 7.54
N CYS A 438 -27.73 -20.32 7.66
CA CYS A 438 -27.89 -21.40 6.71
C CYS A 438 -29.11 -22.26 7.09
N PRO A 439 -30.23 -22.21 6.33
CA PRO A 439 -31.44 -22.93 6.72
C PRO A 439 -31.20 -24.45 6.69
N PRO A 440 -31.44 -25.20 7.79
CA PRO A 440 -31.05 -26.62 7.89
C PRO A 440 -31.82 -27.61 7.00
N ALA A 441 -32.78 -27.17 6.18
CA ALA A 441 -33.65 -28.09 5.42
C ALA A 441 -34.29 -27.54 4.12
N SER A 442 -34.03 -26.30 3.70
CA SER A 442 -34.75 -25.66 2.57
C SER A 442 -33.93 -25.40 1.30
N THR A 443 -32.63 -25.73 1.28
CA THR A 443 -31.85 -25.70 0.04
C THR A 443 -32.34 -26.76 -0.95
N THR A 444 -32.61 -26.36 -2.19
CA THR A 444 -33.03 -27.30 -3.24
C THR A 444 -31.95 -28.37 -3.45
N ARG A 445 -32.33 -29.61 -3.77
CA ARG A 445 -31.37 -30.71 -4.08
C ARG A 445 -30.30 -30.29 -5.11
N ARG A 446 -30.65 -29.39 -6.02
CA ARG A 446 -29.74 -28.78 -7.01
C ARG A 446 -28.67 -27.87 -6.36
N GLN A 447 -29.03 -27.04 -5.39
CA GLN A 447 -28.08 -26.17 -4.66
C GLN A 447 -27.11 -26.99 -3.81
N GLN A 448 -27.60 -28.01 -3.11
CA GLN A 448 -26.73 -28.92 -2.34
C GLN A 448 -25.70 -29.64 -3.23
N GLN A 449 -26.08 -30.01 -4.46
CA GLN A 449 -25.13 -30.60 -5.42
C GLN A 449 -24.10 -29.58 -5.91
N ILE A 450 -24.47 -28.31 -6.09
CA ILE A 450 -23.54 -27.24 -6.47
C ILE A 450 -22.52 -27.01 -5.35
N PHE A 451 -22.95 -26.87 -4.09
CA PHE A 451 -22.05 -26.69 -2.96
C PHE A 451 -21.12 -27.89 -2.77
N LYS A 452 -21.65 -29.12 -2.89
CA LYS A 452 -20.84 -30.35 -2.86
C LYS A 452 -19.84 -30.42 -4.01
N ARG A 453 -20.14 -29.87 -5.18
CA ARG A 453 -19.18 -29.82 -6.30
C ARG A 453 -18.03 -28.86 -6.02
N ARG A 454 -18.32 -27.70 -5.40
CA ARG A 454 -17.30 -26.69 -5.02
C ARG A 454 -16.40 -27.20 -3.88
N CYS A 455 -17.00 -27.71 -2.81
CA CYS A 455 -16.25 -28.26 -1.66
C CYS A 455 -15.70 -29.68 -1.89
N GLY A 456 -16.09 -30.32 -2.99
CA GLY A 456 -15.80 -31.73 -3.25
C GLY A 456 -14.32 -32.05 -3.38
N VAL A 457 -13.49 -31.07 -3.75
CA VAL A 457 -12.03 -31.22 -3.85
C VAL A 457 -11.41 -31.74 -2.55
N LEU A 458 -11.96 -31.36 -1.40
CA LEU A 458 -11.50 -31.79 -0.08
C LEU A 458 -11.64 -33.31 0.12
N LEU A 459 -12.66 -33.95 -0.48
CA LEU A 459 -12.99 -35.36 -0.26
C LEU A 459 -12.46 -36.32 -1.33
N GLN A 460 -11.79 -35.81 -2.37
CA GLN A 460 -11.33 -36.65 -3.48
C GLN A 460 -10.15 -37.52 -3.06
N LYS A 461 -10.36 -38.85 -2.97
CA LYS A 461 -9.32 -39.82 -2.56
C LYS A 461 -8.06 -39.77 -3.43
N ASN A 462 -8.21 -39.55 -4.74
CA ASN A 462 -7.10 -39.41 -5.69
C ASN A 462 -6.92 -37.94 -6.13
N GLY A 463 -7.40 -36.99 -5.32
CA GLY A 463 -7.30 -35.56 -5.58
C GLY A 463 -6.06 -34.94 -4.91
N PRO A 464 -5.94 -33.60 -4.93
CA PRO A 464 -4.75 -32.89 -4.42
C PRO A 464 -4.50 -33.11 -2.93
N PHE A 465 -5.53 -33.47 -2.15
CA PHE A 465 -5.41 -33.71 -0.70
C PHE A 465 -5.39 -35.20 -0.31
N GLY A 466 -5.30 -36.13 -1.28
CA GLY A 466 -5.38 -37.57 -0.98
C GLY A 466 -4.33 -38.07 0.01
N GLY A 467 -3.11 -37.50 -0.03
CA GLY A 467 -2.04 -37.81 0.93
C GLY A 467 -2.29 -37.30 2.36
N CYS A 468 -3.24 -36.38 2.53
CA CYS A 468 -3.54 -35.74 3.81
C CYS A 468 -4.70 -36.39 4.59
N HIS A 469 -5.60 -37.11 3.91
CA HIS A 469 -6.80 -37.69 4.55
C HIS A 469 -6.50 -38.66 5.71
N GLY A 470 -5.29 -39.23 5.76
CA GLY A 470 -4.83 -40.08 6.86
C GLY A 470 -4.15 -39.33 8.01
N LEU A 471 -3.86 -38.04 7.85
CA LEU A 471 -3.13 -37.20 8.80
C LEU A 471 -4.03 -36.12 9.44
N VAL A 472 -4.95 -35.55 8.67
CA VAL A 472 -5.84 -34.46 9.10
C VAL A 472 -7.29 -34.82 8.79
N GLU A 473 -8.15 -34.73 9.81
CA GLU A 473 -9.58 -35.01 9.66
C GLU A 473 -10.26 -34.02 8.71
N THR A 474 -10.73 -34.50 7.56
CA THR A 474 -11.34 -33.65 6.52
C THR A 474 -12.75 -33.16 6.86
N GLY A 475 -13.45 -33.85 7.76
CA GLY A 475 -14.87 -33.62 8.07
C GLY A 475 -15.20 -32.17 8.46
N PRO A 476 -14.54 -31.60 9.48
CA PRO A 476 -14.77 -30.23 9.92
C PRO A 476 -14.57 -29.17 8.82
N TYR A 477 -13.50 -29.29 8.02
CA TYR A 477 -13.22 -28.39 6.90
C TYR A 477 -14.28 -28.49 5.81
N PHE A 478 -14.72 -29.71 5.50
CA PHE A 478 -15.78 -29.92 4.53
C PHE A 478 -17.12 -29.30 4.98
N GLN A 479 -17.47 -29.43 6.26
CA GLN A 479 -18.68 -28.79 6.80
C GLN A 479 -18.59 -27.26 6.78
N SER A 480 -17.44 -26.70 7.17
CA SER A 480 -17.20 -25.25 7.13
C SER A 480 -17.29 -24.71 5.71
N CYS A 481 -16.71 -25.43 4.74
CA CYS A 481 -16.83 -25.10 3.32
C CYS A 481 -18.29 -25.12 2.84
N LEU A 482 -19.07 -26.13 3.24
CA LEU A 482 -20.49 -26.21 2.89
C LEU A 482 -21.30 -25.08 3.53
N HIS A 483 -20.96 -24.71 4.77
CA HIS A 483 -21.58 -23.61 5.48
C HIS A 483 -21.36 -22.30 4.72
N ASP A 484 -20.12 -21.97 4.37
CA ASP A 484 -19.79 -20.74 3.64
C ASP A 484 -20.41 -20.70 2.24
N ALA A 485 -20.35 -21.81 1.51
CA ALA A 485 -21.02 -21.93 0.21
C ALA A 485 -22.54 -21.73 0.31
N CYS A 486 -23.14 -22.13 1.44
CA CYS A 486 -24.56 -21.96 1.70
C CYS A 486 -24.92 -20.51 2.08
N LEU A 487 -24.10 -19.83 2.88
CA LEU A 487 -24.27 -18.41 3.19
C LEU A 487 -24.11 -17.54 1.93
N PHE A 488 -23.24 -17.96 1.02
CA PHE A 488 -22.85 -17.18 -0.16
C PHE A 488 -22.99 -17.97 -1.48
N PRO A 489 -24.22 -18.35 -1.88
CA PRO A 489 -24.45 -19.29 -2.98
C PRO A 489 -24.00 -18.79 -4.37
N ARG A 490 -23.96 -17.46 -4.55
CA ARG A 490 -23.59 -16.81 -5.82
C ARG A 490 -22.10 -16.52 -5.95
N GLU A 491 -21.33 -16.60 -4.86
CA GLU A 491 -19.90 -16.26 -4.85
C GLU A 491 -19.08 -17.55 -4.99
N GLU A 492 -18.35 -17.70 -6.10
CA GLU A 492 -17.56 -18.91 -6.35
C GLU A 492 -16.30 -19.00 -5.50
N GLY A 493 -15.69 -17.86 -5.19
CA GLY A 493 -14.46 -17.77 -4.40
C GLY A 493 -14.63 -18.02 -2.89
N VAL A 494 -15.86 -18.10 -2.39
CA VAL A 494 -16.17 -18.22 -0.95
C VAL A 494 -15.57 -19.46 -0.28
N VAL A 495 -15.39 -20.54 -1.06
CA VAL A 495 -14.85 -21.81 -0.55
C VAL A 495 -13.32 -21.82 -0.48
N CYS A 496 -12.65 -20.89 -1.18
CA CYS A 496 -11.20 -20.90 -1.33
C CYS A 496 -10.45 -20.71 -0.01
N PRO A 497 -10.87 -19.84 0.93
CA PRO A 497 -10.23 -19.71 2.24
C PRO A 497 -10.19 -21.02 3.03
N ILE A 498 -11.32 -21.73 3.11
CA ILE A 498 -11.40 -23.01 3.83
C ILE A 498 -10.54 -24.09 3.15
N ILE A 499 -10.48 -24.10 1.82
CA ILE A 499 -9.64 -25.05 1.08
C ILE A 499 -8.15 -24.72 1.28
N ALA A 500 -7.78 -23.44 1.23
CA ALA A 500 -6.42 -22.97 1.51
C ALA A 500 -5.99 -23.31 2.94
N ARG A 501 -6.90 -23.16 3.92
CA ARG A 501 -6.66 -23.58 5.30
C ARG A 501 -6.40 -25.08 5.39
N TYR A 502 -7.22 -25.91 4.74
CA TYR A 502 -6.98 -27.37 4.73
C TYR A 502 -5.62 -27.70 4.09
N ALA A 503 -5.26 -27.03 3.00
CA ALA A 503 -3.94 -27.16 2.37
C ALA A 503 -2.80 -26.84 3.36
N ALA A 504 -2.89 -25.71 4.07
CA ALA A 504 -1.87 -25.29 5.04
C ALA A 504 -1.73 -26.29 6.22
N VAL A 505 -2.85 -26.80 6.76
CA VAL A 505 -2.81 -27.80 7.85
C VAL A 505 -2.26 -29.13 7.36
N CYS A 506 -2.58 -29.54 6.13
CA CYS A 506 -1.99 -30.71 5.50
C CYS A 506 -0.47 -30.59 5.36
N GLN A 507 0.02 -29.42 4.91
CA GLN A 507 1.46 -29.16 4.78
C GLN A 507 2.16 -29.15 6.15
N ALA A 508 1.55 -28.51 7.16
CA ALA A 508 2.08 -28.52 8.53
C ALA A 508 2.12 -29.93 9.14
N ALA A 509 1.23 -30.84 8.71
CA ALA A 509 1.24 -32.25 9.09
C ALA A 509 2.23 -33.11 8.27
N GLY A 510 3.01 -32.51 7.36
CA GLY A 510 3.97 -33.21 6.50
C GLY A 510 3.33 -33.94 5.31
N ALA A 511 2.08 -33.65 4.97
CA ALA A 511 1.40 -34.25 3.82
C ALA A 511 1.84 -33.58 2.51
N ALA A 512 2.08 -34.38 1.46
CA ALA A 512 2.23 -33.86 0.11
C ALA A 512 0.87 -33.36 -0.43
N VAL A 513 0.75 -32.04 -0.61
CA VAL A 513 -0.44 -31.40 -1.21
C VAL A 513 -0.19 -31.16 -2.69
N GLY A 514 -1.05 -31.72 -3.54
CA GLY A 514 -1.03 -31.47 -4.98
C GLY A 514 -1.61 -30.12 -5.38
N MET A 515 -1.40 -29.70 -6.63
CA MET A 515 -1.98 -28.47 -7.17
C MET A 515 -3.52 -28.51 -7.12
N TRP A 516 -4.10 -27.65 -6.29
CA TRP A 516 -5.56 -27.55 -6.10
C TRP A 516 -6.15 -26.26 -6.69
N ARG A 517 -5.33 -25.22 -6.86
CA ARG A 517 -5.69 -24.00 -7.59
C ARG A 517 -5.52 -24.20 -9.09
N THR A 518 -6.46 -23.67 -9.86
CA THR A 518 -6.43 -23.69 -11.33
C THR A 518 -6.87 -22.33 -11.86
N GLU A 519 -6.66 -22.08 -13.16
CA GLU A 519 -7.06 -20.83 -13.83
C GLU A 519 -8.54 -20.46 -13.59
N HIS A 520 -9.41 -21.47 -13.45
CA HIS A 520 -10.86 -21.28 -13.26
C HIS A 520 -11.36 -21.65 -11.86
N PHE A 521 -10.46 -21.97 -10.92
CA PHE A 521 -10.85 -22.34 -9.56
C PHE A 521 -9.80 -21.89 -8.55
N CYS A 522 -10.18 -20.89 -7.74
CA CYS A 522 -9.31 -20.31 -6.71
C CYS A 522 -7.95 -19.87 -7.25
N SER A 523 -7.90 -19.29 -8.46
CA SER A 523 -6.67 -18.80 -9.07
C SER A 523 -5.98 -17.75 -8.18
N LEU A 524 -4.65 -17.71 -8.25
CA LEU A 524 -3.82 -16.76 -7.51
C LEU A 524 -2.96 -16.00 -8.53
N SER A 525 -2.97 -14.68 -8.46
CA SER A 525 -2.16 -13.82 -9.34
C SER A 525 -0.83 -13.49 -8.68
N CYS A 526 0.26 -13.70 -9.40
CA CYS A 526 1.60 -13.38 -8.94
C CYS A 526 2.14 -12.10 -9.62
N PRO A 527 2.99 -11.31 -8.94
CA PRO A 527 3.59 -10.13 -9.53
C PRO A 527 4.46 -10.50 -10.74
N PRO A 528 4.80 -9.53 -11.62
CA PRO A 528 5.74 -9.77 -12.71
C PRO A 528 7.06 -10.37 -12.22
N ASN A 529 7.65 -11.25 -13.03
CA ASN A 529 8.88 -12.00 -12.71
C ASN A 529 8.75 -12.94 -11.50
N SER A 530 7.56 -13.51 -11.31
CA SER A 530 7.31 -14.50 -10.27
C SER A 530 6.22 -15.48 -10.72
N HIS A 531 6.20 -16.65 -10.09
CA HIS A 531 5.21 -17.69 -10.36
C HIS A 531 4.65 -18.29 -9.06
N TYR A 532 3.51 -18.96 -9.18
CA TYR A 532 2.83 -19.60 -8.06
C TYR A 532 3.45 -20.96 -7.74
N GLU A 533 3.73 -21.18 -6.45
CA GLU A 533 4.11 -22.49 -5.92
C GLU A 533 3.23 -22.88 -4.73
N ILE A 534 2.83 -24.15 -4.69
CA ILE A 534 2.07 -24.70 -3.55
C ILE A 534 2.92 -24.74 -2.27
N CYS A 535 4.24 -24.85 -2.39
CA CYS A 535 5.17 -25.07 -1.29
C CYS A 535 6.44 -24.26 -1.55
N SER A 536 6.33 -22.93 -1.45
CA SER A 536 7.48 -22.02 -1.48
C SER A 536 8.30 -22.19 -0.21
N GLN A 537 9.62 -22.32 -0.35
CA GLN A 537 10.52 -22.32 0.81
C GLN A 537 10.66 -20.88 1.31
N GLY A 538 10.53 -20.66 2.63
CA GLY A 538 10.55 -19.33 3.25
C GLY A 538 11.89 -18.59 3.20
N CYS A 539 12.78 -18.94 2.27
CA CYS A 539 14.12 -18.39 2.09
C CYS A 539 14.24 -17.57 0.80
N ASP A 540 13.12 -17.12 0.22
CA ASP A 540 13.16 -16.24 -0.95
C ASP A 540 14.03 -15.02 -0.63
N ARG A 541 15.09 -14.84 -1.43
CA ARG A 541 16.06 -13.76 -1.24
C ARG A 541 15.31 -12.43 -1.39
N SER A 542 15.20 -11.68 -0.30
CA SER A 542 14.75 -10.31 -0.33
C SER A 542 15.95 -9.39 -0.49
N CYS A 543 15.74 -8.19 -1.01
CA CYS A 543 16.80 -7.21 -1.14
C CYS A 543 17.47 -6.82 0.18
N SER A 544 16.73 -6.92 1.29
CA SER A 544 17.22 -6.70 2.65
C SER A 544 17.94 -7.92 3.26
N SER A 545 17.71 -9.13 2.76
CA SER A 545 18.38 -10.37 3.21
C SER A 545 19.48 -10.86 2.27
N ALA A 546 19.81 -10.07 1.23
CA ALA A 546 20.79 -10.43 0.21
C ALA A 546 22.19 -10.74 0.77
N PHE A 547 22.48 -10.35 2.03
CA PHE A 547 23.76 -10.53 2.72
C PHE A 547 23.66 -11.13 4.14
N GLY A 548 22.53 -11.71 4.55
CA GLY A 548 22.38 -12.35 5.86
C GLY A 548 21.51 -13.59 5.81
N PRO A 549 21.72 -14.61 6.67
CA PRO A 549 20.88 -15.79 6.68
C PRO A 549 19.47 -15.38 7.13
N ALA A 550 18.52 -15.36 6.20
CA ALA A 550 17.11 -15.31 6.54
C ALA A 550 16.82 -16.55 7.40
N LYS A 551 16.07 -16.39 8.50
CA LYS A 551 15.53 -17.53 9.26
C LYS A 551 14.69 -18.37 8.31
N CYS A 552 15.31 -19.41 7.77
CA CYS A 552 14.66 -20.36 6.90
C CYS A 552 13.74 -21.21 7.77
N SER A 553 12.44 -20.90 7.73
CA SER A 553 11.43 -21.83 8.24
C SER A 553 11.53 -23.12 7.41
N GLU A 554 11.83 -24.24 8.06
CA GLU A 554 11.77 -25.57 7.42
C GLU A 554 10.36 -25.91 6.91
N SER A 555 9.34 -25.21 7.40
CA SER A 555 7.95 -25.35 6.95
C SER A 555 7.70 -24.47 5.72
N CYS A 556 7.38 -25.10 4.59
CA CYS A 556 7.00 -24.39 3.37
C CYS A 556 5.59 -23.79 3.47
N ARG A 557 5.35 -22.72 2.72
CA ARG A 557 4.04 -22.06 2.64
C ARG A 557 3.63 -21.90 1.18
N GLU A 558 2.34 -21.92 0.91
CA GLU A 558 1.80 -21.60 -0.41
C GLU A 558 2.03 -20.09 -0.72
N GLY A 559 2.51 -19.76 -1.93
CA GLY A 559 2.86 -18.38 -2.26
C GLY A 559 3.33 -18.15 -3.69
N CYS A 560 3.71 -16.90 -3.97
CA CYS A 560 4.41 -16.53 -5.20
C CYS A 560 5.90 -16.46 -4.92
N VAL A 561 6.69 -17.10 -5.77
CA VAL A 561 8.16 -17.18 -5.70
C VAL A 561 8.74 -16.40 -6.86
N CYS A 562 9.77 -15.58 -6.61
CA CYS A 562 10.46 -14.85 -7.67
C CYS A 562 11.14 -15.83 -8.64
N ASP A 563 11.05 -15.53 -9.93
CA ASP A 563 11.72 -16.34 -10.96
C ASP A 563 13.25 -16.27 -10.80
N GLU A 564 13.97 -17.26 -11.32
CA GLU A 564 15.43 -17.30 -11.25
C GLU A 564 16.06 -15.99 -11.77
N GLY A 565 16.97 -15.40 -10.98
CA GLY A 565 17.62 -14.12 -11.27
C GLY A 565 16.91 -12.89 -10.70
N PHE A 566 15.73 -13.05 -10.12
CA PHE A 566 14.99 -11.99 -9.45
C PHE A 566 14.96 -12.18 -7.94
N VAL A 567 14.85 -11.07 -7.19
CA VAL A 567 14.80 -11.02 -5.73
C VAL A 567 13.64 -10.13 -5.28
N LEU A 568 13.08 -10.43 -4.10
CA LEU A 568 11.90 -9.71 -3.59
C LEU A 568 12.30 -8.33 -3.04
N SER A 569 11.77 -7.28 -3.65
CA SER A 569 11.91 -5.88 -3.25
C SER A 569 10.55 -5.31 -2.84
N GLY A 570 10.25 -5.39 -1.54
CA GLY A 570 8.91 -5.11 -1.01
C GLY A 570 7.91 -6.16 -1.47
N ASP A 571 7.10 -5.80 -2.47
CA ASP A 571 6.02 -6.60 -3.05
C ASP A 571 6.30 -7.04 -4.51
N GLN A 572 7.47 -6.71 -5.07
CA GLN A 572 7.82 -6.96 -6.48
C GLN A 572 9.12 -7.77 -6.60
N CYS A 573 9.19 -8.63 -7.61
CA CYS A 573 10.41 -9.35 -7.97
C CYS A 573 11.21 -8.53 -8.97
N VAL A 574 12.40 -8.08 -8.55
CA VAL A 574 13.29 -7.19 -9.31
C VAL A 574 14.66 -7.84 -9.49
N ASP A 575 15.42 -7.40 -10.50
CA ASP A 575 16.82 -7.78 -10.63
C ASP A 575 17.60 -7.31 -9.38
N ALA A 576 18.57 -8.09 -8.90
CA ALA A 576 19.35 -7.75 -7.70
C ALA A 576 20.04 -6.37 -7.79
N SER A 577 20.38 -5.91 -9.00
CA SER A 577 20.91 -4.56 -9.24
C SER A 577 19.92 -3.43 -8.94
N GLN A 578 18.62 -3.74 -8.87
CA GLN A 578 17.53 -2.81 -8.57
C GLN A 578 17.05 -2.91 -7.12
N CYS A 579 17.85 -3.53 -6.25
CA CYS A 579 17.54 -3.58 -4.84
C CYS A 579 17.50 -2.19 -4.19
N GLY A 580 16.59 -2.08 -3.22
CA GLY A 580 16.37 -0.87 -2.45
C GLY A 580 17.40 -0.67 -1.33
N CYS A 581 16.97 0.03 -0.29
CA CYS A 581 17.80 0.46 0.82
C CYS A 581 17.07 0.25 2.14
N ASP A 582 17.77 -0.29 3.14
CA ASP A 582 17.33 -0.28 4.53
C ASP A 582 17.78 1.00 5.23
N HIS A 583 16.86 1.69 5.91
CA HIS A 583 17.16 2.90 6.67
C HIS A 583 16.23 3.04 7.88
N GLN A 584 16.82 3.16 9.08
CA GLN A 584 16.09 3.33 10.35
C GLN A 584 14.92 2.34 10.51
N ASP A 585 15.19 1.04 10.52
CA ASP A 585 14.19 -0.04 10.71
C ASP A 585 13.26 -0.30 9.49
N PHE A 586 13.30 0.54 8.44
CA PHE A 586 12.40 0.46 7.28
C PHE A 586 13.13 0.16 5.96
N TYR A 587 12.47 -0.62 5.10
CA TYR A 587 12.90 -0.88 3.73
C TYR A 587 12.27 0.13 2.76
N TYR A 588 13.09 0.67 1.84
CA TYR A 588 12.67 1.60 0.79
C TYR A 588 13.12 1.09 -0.58
N LYS A 589 12.26 1.19 -1.59
CA LYS A 589 12.59 0.80 -2.96
C LYS A 589 13.59 1.78 -3.59
N VAL A 590 14.29 1.33 -4.64
CA VAL A 590 15.20 2.20 -5.40
C VAL A 590 14.47 3.43 -5.94
N GLN A 591 15.12 4.59 -5.89
CA GLN A 591 14.57 5.92 -6.19
C GLN A 591 13.46 6.43 -5.26
N GLU A 592 13.03 5.64 -4.27
CA GLU A 592 12.00 6.05 -3.32
C GLU A 592 12.52 7.20 -2.45
N VAL A 593 11.70 8.25 -2.35
CA VAL A 593 11.95 9.43 -1.53
C VAL A 593 11.17 9.27 -0.24
N PHE A 594 11.86 9.37 0.89
CA PHE A 594 11.28 9.17 2.20
C PHE A 594 11.79 10.18 3.23
N TYR A 595 11.10 10.26 4.36
CA TYR A 595 11.32 11.28 5.37
C TYR A 595 11.52 10.60 6.73
N PRO A 596 12.76 10.21 7.08
CA PRO A 596 13.01 9.51 8.33
C PRO A 596 12.79 10.40 9.56
N SER A 597 12.86 11.72 9.38
CA SER A 597 12.55 12.69 10.42
C SER A 597 11.91 13.95 9.85
N LYS A 598 11.45 14.82 10.74
CA LYS A 598 10.96 16.16 10.40
C LYS A 598 12.04 17.12 9.89
N GLN A 599 13.27 16.66 9.73
CA GLN A 599 14.43 17.52 9.44
C GLN A 599 15.22 17.00 8.25
N GLU A 600 14.71 15.99 7.55
CA GLU A 600 15.51 15.18 6.63
C GLU A 600 14.63 14.58 5.53
N LYS A 601 15.04 14.78 4.28
CA LYS A 601 14.51 14.14 3.08
C LYS A 601 15.58 13.21 2.55
N CYS A 602 15.30 11.93 2.51
CA CYS A 602 16.19 10.92 1.97
C CYS A 602 15.66 10.38 0.65
N GLN A 603 16.57 9.85 -0.16
CA GLN A 603 16.26 9.09 -1.35
C GLN A 603 17.15 7.85 -1.40
N CYS A 604 16.56 6.68 -1.65
CA CYS A 604 17.31 5.46 -1.94
C CYS A 604 17.89 5.54 -3.36
N GLN A 605 19.21 5.53 -3.51
CA GLN A 605 19.86 5.67 -4.82
C GLN A 605 20.11 4.35 -5.55
N GLY A 606 19.95 3.22 -4.87
CA GLY A 606 20.36 1.89 -5.33
C GLY A 606 20.94 1.09 -4.17
N PRO A 607 21.39 -0.14 -4.39
CA PRO A 607 21.57 -1.14 -3.34
C PRO A 607 22.32 -0.61 -2.11
N GLY A 608 21.60 -0.46 -0.99
CA GLY A 608 22.16 -0.02 0.30
C GLY A 608 22.60 1.45 0.41
N SER A 609 22.43 2.27 -0.63
CA SER A 609 22.87 3.67 -0.65
C SER A 609 21.70 4.65 -0.46
N VAL A 610 21.71 5.37 0.65
CA VAL A 610 20.73 6.43 0.96
C VAL A 610 21.39 7.80 0.91
N SER A 611 20.79 8.73 0.17
CA SER A 611 21.20 10.13 0.10
C SER A 611 20.19 11.01 0.80
N CYS A 612 20.61 11.71 1.86
CA CYS A 612 19.75 12.54 2.68
C CYS A 612 20.11 14.03 2.60
N GLN A 613 19.08 14.87 2.58
CA GLN A 613 19.15 16.32 2.55
C GLN A 613 18.40 16.87 3.76
N LYS A 614 18.99 17.86 4.45
CA LYS A 614 18.30 18.52 5.56
C LYS A 614 17.11 19.32 5.05
N LEU A 615 15.94 19.06 5.64
CA LEU A 615 14.74 19.86 5.45
C LEU A 615 14.72 21.00 6.47
N SER A 616 14.34 22.18 6.00
CA SER A 616 14.09 23.34 6.83
C SER A 616 12.83 24.00 6.30
N CYS A 617 11.82 24.18 7.15
CA CYS A 617 10.60 24.83 6.72
C CYS A 617 10.81 26.34 6.56
N PRO A 618 10.24 26.97 5.52
CA PRO A 618 10.27 28.41 5.37
C PRO A 618 9.75 29.07 6.66
N GLU A 619 10.48 30.08 7.14
CA GLU A 619 10.15 30.88 8.32
C GLU A 619 10.05 30.13 9.66
N GLY A 620 10.59 28.91 9.77
CA GLY A 620 10.59 28.16 11.04
C GLY A 620 9.23 27.61 11.44
N SER A 621 8.30 27.48 10.48
CA SER A 621 7.00 26.83 10.68
C SER A 621 7.14 25.35 11.10
N GLU A 622 6.20 24.86 11.92
CA GLU A 622 6.16 23.44 12.31
C GLU A 622 5.78 22.56 11.11
N GLY A 623 6.55 21.51 10.83
CA GLY A 623 6.21 20.50 9.83
C GLY A 623 5.40 19.34 10.42
N LYS A 624 4.48 18.80 9.62
CA LYS A 624 3.66 17.62 9.93
C LYS A 624 3.97 16.50 8.95
N MET A 625 3.90 15.27 9.43
CA MET A 625 3.92 14.08 8.59
C MET A 625 2.47 13.84 8.14
N ILE A 626 2.23 13.88 6.83
CA ILE A 626 0.92 13.57 6.23
C ILE A 626 1.18 12.50 5.17
N ASP A 627 0.54 11.34 5.30
CA ASP A 627 0.69 10.17 4.42
C ASP A 627 2.14 9.76 4.12
N GLY A 628 3.01 9.77 5.15
CA GLY A 628 4.42 9.39 5.00
C GLY A 628 5.31 10.45 4.35
N ALA A 629 4.79 11.62 4.01
CA ALA A 629 5.56 12.76 3.50
C ALA A 629 5.76 13.83 4.59
N PHE A 630 7.00 14.31 4.76
CA PHE A 630 7.26 15.50 5.57
C PHE A 630 6.79 16.73 4.80
N GLN A 631 5.66 17.26 5.25
CA GLN A 631 5.13 18.51 4.76
C GLN A 631 5.48 19.58 5.79
N CYS A 632 6.25 20.57 5.36
CA CYS A 632 6.20 21.85 6.05
C CYS A 632 4.77 22.34 6.03
N SER A 633 4.36 23.14 7.01
CA SER A 633 3.11 23.91 6.91
C SER A 633 3.25 24.96 5.81
N ALA A 634 3.46 24.53 4.56
CA ALA A 634 3.08 25.28 3.40
C ALA A 634 1.56 25.41 3.50
N ALA A 635 1.05 26.63 3.40
CA ALA A 635 -0.38 26.83 3.16
C ALA A 635 -0.81 25.83 2.08
N GLY A 636 -1.83 25.03 2.39
CA GLY A 636 -2.34 23.98 1.50
C GLY A 636 -2.78 24.52 0.14
N PRO A 637 -3.34 23.68 -0.74
CA PRO A 637 -3.92 24.17 -1.98
C PRO A 637 -4.91 25.30 -1.70
N GLY A 638 -4.87 26.36 -2.51
CA GLY A 638 -5.78 27.50 -2.36
C GLY A 638 -7.19 27.03 -2.68
N THR A 639 -8.15 27.30 -1.78
CA THR A 639 -9.56 26.94 -1.97
C THR A 639 -10.41 28.20 -2.06
N CYS A 640 -11.09 28.39 -3.19
CA CYS A 640 -12.09 29.43 -3.39
C CYS A 640 -13.48 28.82 -3.52
N GLU A 641 -14.50 29.51 -3.02
CA GLU A 641 -15.88 29.03 -3.07
C GLU A 641 -16.86 30.11 -3.46
N ALA A 642 -17.88 29.68 -4.20
CA ALA A 642 -19.11 30.43 -4.44
C ALA A 642 -20.27 29.54 -4.00
N THR A 643 -21.06 30.00 -3.03
CA THR A 643 -22.18 29.24 -2.47
C THR A 643 -23.41 30.13 -2.27
N GLY A 644 -24.59 29.52 -2.36
CA GLY A 644 -25.84 30.21 -2.06
C GLY A 644 -26.18 31.33 -3.04
N ASP A 645 -27.02 32.27 -2.57
CA ASP A 645 -27.47 33.41 -3.37
C ASP A 645 -26.32 34.35 -3.71
N ARG A 646 -25.40 34.56 -2.77
CA ARG A 646 -24.47 35.69 -2.80
C ARG A 646 -23.14 35.50 -2.09
N SER A 647 -22.86 34.36 -1.48
CA SER A 647 -21.71 34.18 -0.60
C SER A 647 -20.49 33.69 -1.37
N TYR A 648 -19.35 34.33 -1.14
CA TYR A 648 -18.07 33.99 -1.76
C TYR A 648 -16.96 33.93 -0.72
N ARG A 649 -15.96 33.09 -0.96
CA ARG A 649 -14.73 32.97 -0.16
C ARG A 649 -13.54 32.91 -1.11
N SER A 650 -12.61 33.87 -0.99
CA SER A 650 -11.37 33.90 -1.78
C SER A 650 -10.39 32.78 -1.40
N PHE A 651 -9.34 32.60 -2.21
CA PHE A 651 -8.27 31.64 -1.93
C PHE A 651 -7.53 31.89 -0.62
N ASP A 652 -7.43 33.15 -0.17
CA ASP A 652 -6.77 33.55 1.09
C ASP A 652 -7.78 33.72 2.25
N GLY A 653 -9.04 33.31 2.04
CA GLY A 653 -10.06 33.20 3.09
C GLY A 653 -10.93 34.45 3.31
N ALA A 654 -10.87 35.44 2.42
CA ALA A 654 -11.75 36.61 2.46
C ALA A 654 -13.19 36.18 2.11
N ALA A 655 -14.07 36.17 3.13
CA ALA A 655 -15.50 35.95 2.93
C ALA A 655 -16.24 37.27 2.64
N PHE A 656 -17.05 37.30 1.58
CA PHE A 656 -17.80 38.49 1.16
C PHE A 656 -19.07 38.12 0.39
N ASN A 657 -19.93 39.12 0.16
CA ASN A 657 -21.22 38.93 -0.51
C ASN A 657 -21.36 39.82 -1.75
N ILE A 658 -21.75 39.24 -2.88
CA ILE A 658 -22.09 39.98 -4.11
C ILE A 658 -23.56 39.78 -4.44
N THR A 659 -24.30 40.88 -4.55
CA THR A 659 -25.75 40.86 -4.78
C THR A 659 -26.14 40.71 -6.25
N GLY A 660 -25.28 40.94 -7.25
CA GLY A 660 -25.72 40.84 -8.64
C GLY A 660 -25.88 39.39 -9.13
N THR A 661 -26.79 39.15 -10.07
CA THR A 661 -27.05 37.84 -10.72
C THR A 661 -26.43 37.75 -12.11
N CYS A 662 -25.20 38.26 -12.25
CA CYS A 662 -24.47 38.31 -13.51
C CYS A 662 -23.65 37.04 -13.78
N SER A 663 -22.96 37.07 -14.92
CA SER A 663 -21.84 36.18 -15.18
C SER A 663 -20.56 36.80 -14.63
N TYR A 664 -19.78 36.03 -13.88
CA TYR A 664 -18.59 36.49 -13.19
C TYR A 664 -17.38 35.60 -13.45
N ILE A 665 -16.20 36.20 -13.52
CA ILE A 665 -14.92 35.48 -13.48
C ILE A 665 -14.58 35.21 -12.01
N LEU A 666 -14.60 33.94 -11.62
CA LEU A 666 -14.18 33.54 -10.27
C LEU A 666 -12.67 33.57 -10.15
N ALA A 667 -11.98 32.88 -11.05
CA ALA A 667 -10.53 32.80 -11.06
C ALA A 667 -10.02 32.73 -12.50
N GLU A 668 -8.98 33.49 -12.80
CA GLU A 668 -8.24 33.47 -14.05
C GLU A 668 -6.74 33.49 -13.78
N THR A 669 -5.95 32.93 -14.69
CA THR A 669 -4.49 33.06 -14.66
C THR A 669 -4.09 34.39 -15.30
N CYS A 670 -3.51 35.29 -14.49
CA CYS A 670 -3.30 36.69 -14.89
C CYS A 670 -1.81 37.09 -14.97
N GLY A 671 -0.93 36.23 -14.43
CA GLY A 671 0.52 36.45 -14.38
C GLY A 671 0.95 37.51 -13.37
N GLY A 672 1.61 37.09 -12.29
CA GLY A 672 2.19 38.00 -11.29
C GLY A 672 3.62 38.43 -11.62
N GLU A 673 4.14 39.42 -10.89
CA GLU A 673 5.57 39.81 -10.88
C GLU A 673 6.45 38.65 -10.41
N GLY A 674 6.73 37.70 -11.30
CA GLY A 674 7.43 36.47 -10.88
C GLY A 674 7.52 35.33 -11.90
N GLY A 675 7.43 35.59 -13.22
CA GLY A 675 8.00 34.71 -14.26
C GLY A 675 7.72 33.20 -14.20
N GLY A 676 6.62 32.75 -13.59
CA GLY A 676 6.24 31.34 -13.52
C GLY A 676 5.52 30.91 -14.79
N ASN A 677 5.97 29.84 -15.43
CA ASN A 677 5.28 29.23 -16.57
C ASN A 677 4.20 28.27 -16.04
N VAL A 678 3.06 28.79 -15.56
CA VAL A 678 1.92 27.95 -15.14
C VAL A 678 0.89 27.79 -16.26
N THR A 679 0.17 26.67 -16.25
CA THR A 679 -0.91 26.42 -17.19
C THR A 679 -2.03 27.44 -17.01
N PRO A 680 -2.42 28.18 -18.06
CA PRO A 680 -3.50 29.15 -18.00
C PRO A 680 -4.86 28.46 -17.91
N PHE A 681 -5.76 29.05 -17.11
CA PHE A 681 -7.16 28.66 -17.05
C PHE A 681 -8.06 29.85 -16.69
N VAL A 682 -9.34 29.73 -16.99
CA VAL A 682 -10.40 30.66 -16.56
C VAL A 682 -11.57 29.86 -16.01
N VAL A 683 -12.10 30.24 -14.85
CA VAL A 683 -13.35 29.71 -14.29
C VAL A 683 -14.37 30.82 -14.17
N LYS A 684 -15.51 30.63 -14.83
CA LYS A 684 -16.64 31.57 -14.84
C LYS A 684 -17.87 30.89 -14.25
N ILE A 685 -18.72 31.69 -13.61
CA ILE A 685 -20.08 31.25 -13.23
C ILE A 685 -21.10 32.20 -13.84
N LYS A 686 -22.27 31.67 -14.19
CA LYS A 686 -23.45 32.45 -14.58
C LYS A 686 -24.55 32.21 -13.56
N LYS A 687 -25.08 33.27 -12.97
CA LYS A 687 -26.21 33.19 -12.04
C LYS A 687 -27.55 33.40 -12.74
N GLU A 688 -28.57 32.69 -12.29
CA GLU A 688 -29.94 32.92 -12.75
C GLU A 688 -30.49 34.25 -12.21
N PRO A 689 -31.31 34.98 -12.98
CA PRO A 689 -32.05 36.14 -12.49
C PRO A 689 -32.86 35.82 -11.23
N ARG A 690 -32.92 36.74 -10.27
CA ARG A 690 -33.68 36.51 -9.04
C ARG A 690 -35.18 36.47 -9.31
N GLN A 691 -35.87 35.67 -8.51
CA GLN A 691 -37.33 35.62 -8.46
C GLN A 691 -37.79 35.89 -7.02
N LYS A 692 -38.95 36.52 -6.83
CA LYS A 692 -39.50 36.78 -5.48
C LYS A 692 -39.53 35.51 -4.63
N LYS A 693 -38.94 35.59 -3.43
CA LYS A 693 -38.81 34.49 -2.44
C LYS A 693 -38.02 33.26 -2.93
N LYS A 694 -37.11 33.42 -3.89
CA LYS A 694 -36.17 32.37 -4.30
C LYS A 694 -34.74 32.88 -4.27
N VAL A 695 -33.83 32.00 -3.85
CA VAL A 695 -32.39 32.19 -3.93
C VAL A 695 -31.93 32.02 -5.37
N SER A 696 -31.05 32.91 -5.86
CA SER A 696 -30.41 32.74 -7.17
C SER A 696 -29.53 31.49 -7.17
N SER A 697 -29.62 30.69 -8.24
CA SER A 697 -28.80 29.50 -8.46
C SER A 697 -27.73 29.77 -9.50
N ILE A 698 -26.68 28.95 -9.52
CA ILE A 698 -25.65 28.97 -10.55
C ILE A 698 -26.23 28.20 -11.74
N GLN A 699 -26.55 28.91 -12.81
CA GLN A 699 -27.08 28.37 -14.06
C GLN A 699 -26.03 27.56 -14.81
N GLU A 700 -24.78 28.04 -14.78
CA GLU A 700 -23.69 27.52 -15.58
C GLU A 700 -22.36 27.74 -14.86
N VAL A 701 -21.46 26.75 -14.96
CA VAL A 701 -20.04 26.88 -14.64
C VAL A 701 -19.24 26.61 -15.90
N THR A 702 -18.42 27.57 -16.32
CA THR A 702 -17.57 27.46 -17.52
C THR A 702 -16.11 27.38 -17.10
N VAL A 703 -15.37 26.41 -17.61
CA VAL A 703 -13.92 26.26 -17.40
C VAL A 703 -13.23 26.27 -18.76
N GLU A 704 -12.37 27.26 -18.96
CA GLU A 704 -11.52 27.36 -20.15
C GLU A 704 -10.11 26.89 -19.80
N VAL A 705 -9.65 25.78 -20.37
CA VAL A 705 -8.34 25.18 -20.05
C VAL A 705 -7.84 24.31 -21.21
N TYR A 706 -6.53 24.33 -21.49
CA TYR A 706 -5.93 23.58 -22.61
C TYR A 706 -6.58 23.84 -23.98
N GLY A 707 -7.18 25.02 -24.18
CA GLY A 707 -7.90 25.37 -25.40
C GLY A 707 -9.31 24.78 -25.51
N LEU A 708 -9.79 24.05 -24.50
CA LEU A 708 -11.15 23.54 -24.39
C LEU A 708 -12.03 24.51 -23.60
N THR A 709 -13.30 24.63 -23.99
CA THR A 709 -14.35 25.30 -23.22
C THR A 709 -15.31 24.26 -22.64
N LEU A 710 -15.28 24.09 -21.32
CA LEU A 710 -16.04 23.09 -20.58
C LEU A 710 -17.19 23.77 -19.84
N THR A 711 -18.42 23.47 -20.20
CA THR A 711 -19.62 24.08 -19.63
C THR A 711 -20.47 23.05 -18.89
N LEU A 712 -20.63 23.26 -17.58
CA LEU A 712 -21.49 22.47 -16.70
C LEU A 712 -22.80 23.22 -16.46
N MET A 713 -23.91 22.63 -16.91
CA MET A 713 -25.24 23.25 -16.87
C MET A 713 -26.03 22.80 -15.64
N GLN A 714 -26.75 23.73 -15.01
CA GLN A 714 -27.64 23.44 -13.88
C GLN A 714 -28.63 22.32 -14.22
N GLY A 715 -28.76 21.35 -13.31
CA GLY A 715 -29.71 20.23 -13.42
C GLY A 715 -29.41 19.18 -14.50
N LYS A 716 -28.38 19.37 -15.34
CA LYS A 716 -27.93 18.40 -16.35
C LYS A 716 -26.91 17.43 -15.75
N ARG A 717 -27.37 16.61 -14.80
CA ARG A 717 -26.55 15.59 -14.15
C ARG A 717 -26.11 14.56 -15.20
N GLY A 718 -24.84 14.17 -15.13
CA GLY A 718 -24.27 13.16 -16.03
C GLY A 718 -23.82 13.69 -17.38
N ASP A 719 -24.01 14.98 -17.69
CA ASP A 719 -23.62 15.60 -18.96
C ASP A 719 -22.66 16.78 -18.76
N ILE A 720 -21.84 17.04 -19.78
CA ILE A 720 -21.01 18.24 -19.91
C ILE A 720 -21.00 18.74 -21.36
N LEU A 721 -20.99 20.05 -21.57
CA LEU A 721 -20.73 20.63 -22.88
C LEU A 721 -19.22 20.86 -23.05
N VAL A 722 -18.61 20.27 -24.08
CA VAL A 722 -17.22 20.49 -24.49
C VAL A 722 -17.25 21.21 -25.83
N ASP A 723 -16.75 22.45 -25.87
CA ASP A 723 -16.80 23.33 -27.05
C ASP A 723 -18.21 23.41 -27.67
N SER A 724 -19.21 23.52 -26.78
CA SER A 724 -20.65 23.53 -27.08
C SER A 724 -21.26 22.19 -27.54
N ILE A 725 -20.52 21.08 -27.58
CA ILE A 725 -21.03 19.74 -27.91
C ILE A 725 -21.29 18.97 -26.61
N SER A 726 -22.42 18.26 -26.50
CA SER A 726 -22.77 17.48 -25.31
C SER A 726 -22.04 16.14 -25.26
N HIS A 727 -21.44 15.84 -24.10
CA HIS A 727 -20.78 14.58 -23.79
C HIS A 727 -21.33 14.01 -22.48
N HIS A 728 -21.60 12.69 -22.45
CA HIS A 728 -21.93 11.99 -21.20
C HIS A 728 -20.67 11.79 -20.35
N LEU A 729 -20.84 11.85 -19.04
CA LEU A 729 -19.78 11.60 -18.07
C LEU A 729 -19.56 10.09 -17.88
N PRO A 730 -18.31 9.66 -17.61
CA PRO A 730 -17.11 10.48 -17.47
C PRO A 730 -16.57 10.92 -18.84
N ALA A 731 -15.98 12.12 -18.86
CA ALA A 731 -15.31 12.68 -20.03
C ALA A 731 -13.81 12.81 -19.74
N ILE A 732 -13.00 12.04 -20.47
CA ILE A 732 -11.54 12.01 -20.41
C ILE A 732 -11.01 12.68 -21.67
N LEU A 733 -10.59 13.94 -21.54
CA LEU A 733 -10.27 14.83 -22.65
C LEU A 733 -8.77 15.13 -22.71
N SER A 734 -8.28 15.52 -23.89
CA SER A 734 -6.88 15.89 -24.13
C SER A 734 -5.88 14.85 -23.60
N GLU A 735 -6.04 13.58 -24.01
CA GLU A 735 -5.17 12.46 -23.57
C GLU A 735 -5.11 12.29 -22.04
N GLY A 736 -6.21 12.60 -21.35
CA GLY A 736 -6.34 12.49 -19.90
C GLY A 736 -5.84 13.70 -19.12
N GLN A 737 -5.47 14.79 -19.80
CA GLN A 737 -5.12 16.06 -19.14
C GLN A 737 -6.28 16.73 -18.45
N VAL A 738 -7.51 16.46 -18.89
CA VAL A 738 -8.75 16.88 -18.22
C VAL A 738 -9.62 15.66 -18.03
N GLN A 739 -10.11 15.49 -16.81
CA GLN A 739 -11.00 14.40 -16.46
C GLN A 739 -12.20 14.95 -15.71
N VAL A 740 -13.40 14.63 -16.19
CA VAL A 740 -14.65 15.07 -15.59
C VAL A 740 -15.46 13.85 -15.22
N HIS A 741 -15.81 13.74 -13.94
CA HIS A 741 -16.51 12.59 -13.39
C HIS A 741 -17.73 13.04 -12.60
N GLN A 742 -18.77 12.23 -12.63
CA GLN A 742 -19.81 12.37 -11.62
C GLN A 742 -19.29 11.93 -10.25
N HIS A 743 -19.56 12.75 -9.24
CA HIS A 743 -19.00 12.56 -7.92
C HIS A 743 -20.01 12.99 -6.86
N GLY A 744 -20.62 12.00 -6.20
CA GLY A 744 -21.74 12.21 -5.29
C GLY A 744 -22.96 12.76 -6.02
N LEU A 745 -23.56 13.80 -5.44
CA LEU A 745 -24.69 14.53 -6.04
C LEU A 745 -24.26 15.59 -7.07
N GLY A 746 -22.94 15.76 -7.27
CA GLY A 746 -22.35 16.77 -8.15
C GLY A 746 -21.39 16.20 -9.20
N VAL A 747 -20.49 17.06 -9.66
CA VAL A 747 -19.43 16.76 -10.63
C VAL A 747 -18.07 17.18 -10.09
N LEU A 748 -17.05 16.42 -10.47
CA LEU A 748 -15.66 16.66 -10.16
C LEU A 748 -14.86 16.75 -11.46
N LEU A 749 -14.30 17.93 -11.72
CA LEU A 749 -13.36 18.18 -12.80
C LEU A 749 -11.95 18.23 -12.22
N ARG A 750 -11.02 17.50 -12.84
CA ARG A 750 -9.59 17.48 -12.50
C ARG A 750 -8.76 17.74 -13.73
N THR A 751 -7.66 18.47 -13.55
CA THR A 751 -6.66 18.67 -14.59
C THR A 751 -5.32 18.05 -14.19
N ALA A 752 -4.47 17.72 -15.17
CA ALA A 752 -3.15 17.14 -14.91
C ALA A 752 -2.23 18.03 -14.07
N PHE A 753 -2.39 19.36 -14.11
CA PHE A 753 -1.60 20.28 -13.28
C PHE A 753 -2.14 20.43 -11.85
N GLY A 754 -3.33 19.88 -11.55
CA GLY A 754 -3.88 19.85 -10.20
C GLY A 754 -5.04 20.81 -9.91
N LEU A 755 -5.51 21.62 -10.88
CA LEU A 755 -6.79 22.33 -10.71
C LEU A 755 -7.91 21.32 -10.51
N THR A 756 -8.65 21.48 -9.43
CA THR A 756 -9.84 20.69 -9.09
C THR A 756 -11.03 21.61 -8.95
N LEU A 757 -12.13 21.30 -9.65
CA LEU A 757 -13.41 21.99 -9.51
C LEU A 757 -14.49 21.01 -9.10
N ARG A 758 -15.27 21.39 -8.09
CA ARG A 758 -16.49 20.67 -7.66
C ARG A 758 -17.69 21.57 -7.86
N TYR A 759 -18.76 21.04 -8.45
CA TYR A 759 -20.02 21.74 -8.62
C TYR A 759 -21.20 20.80 -8.34
N ASP A 760 -22.20 21.26 -7.61
CA ASP A 760 -23.38 20.47 -7.23
C ASP A 760 -24.52 20.48 -8.27
N PHE A 761 -24.26 21.00 -9.47
CA PHE A 761 -25.27 21.25 -10.51
C PHE A 761 -26.37 22.24 -10.10
N LEU A 762 -26.11 23.09 -9.09
CA LEU A 762 -27.12 23.98 -8.55
C LEU A 762 -26.62 25.33 -8.01
N HIS A 763 -25.89 25.36 -6.90
CA HIS A 763 -25.60 26.61 -6.17
C HIS A 763 -24.23 26.65 -5.47
N HIS A 764 -23.49 25.55 -5.43
CA HIS A 764 -22.22 25.45 -4.73
C HIS A 764 -21.10 25.04 -5.68
N VAL A 765 -20.08 25.90 -5.79
CA VAL A 765 -18.84 25.65 -6.54
C VAL A 765 -17.64 25.81 -5.61
N THR A 766 -16.75 24.82 -5.63
CA THR A 766 -15.45 24.86 -4.97
C THR A 766 -14.35 24.75 -6.02
N ILE A 767 -13.41 25.69 -6.01
CA ILE A 767 -12.22 25.72 -6.87
C ILE A 767 -11.00 25.50 -5.97
N MET A 768 -10.22 24.47 -6.26
CA MET A 768 -8.98 24.19 -5.56
C MET A 768 -7.81 24.24 -6.54
N VAL A 769 -6.81 25.06 -6.24
CA VAL A 769 -5.66 25.32 -7.12
C VAL A 769 -4.36 24.95 -6.39
N PRO A 770 -3.41 24.26 -7.06
CA PRO A 770 -2.12 23.94 -6.48
C PRO A 770 -1.31 25.20 -6.15
N GLN A 771 -0.38 25.08 -5.19
CA GLN A 771 0.51 26.17 -4.78
C GLN A 771 1.37 26.71 -5.93
N SER A 772 1.58 25.95 -7.01
CA SER A 772 2.29 26.44 -8.20
C SER A 772 1.68 27.70 -8.79
N HIS A 773 0.38 27.95 -8.57
CA HIS A 773 -0.35 29.13 -9.06
C HIS A 773 -0.40 30.27 -8.03
N ARG A 774 0.30 30.17 -6.90
CA ARG A 774 0.40 31.25 -5.92
C ARG A 774 0.93 32.53 -6.59
N HIS A 775 0.33 33.67 -6.26
CA HIS A 775 0.62 34.99 -6.86
C HIS A 775 0.34 35.11 -8.37
N GLN A 776 -0.30 34.12 -9.01
CA GLN A 776 -0.50 34.12 -10.46
C GLN A 776 -1.97 34.19 -10.86
N LEU A 777 -2.87 34.29 -9.88
CA LEU A 777 -4.30 34.34 -10.08
C LEU A 777 -4.84 35.76 -9.90
N CYS A 778 -6.01 35.99 -10.48
CA CYS A 778 -6.85 37.13 -10.18
C CYS A 778 -8.32 36.76 -10.47
N GLY A 779 -9.26 37.63 -10.12
CA GLY A 779 -10.70 37.36 -10.20
C GLY A 779 -11.39 37.62 -8.87
N LEU A 780 -12.66 37.22 -8.75
CA LEU A 780 -13.37 37.30 -7.47
C LEU A 780 -12.74 36.45 -6.36
N CYS A 781 -12.00 35.39 -6.72
CA CYS A 781 -11.30 34.54 -5.78
C CYS A 781 -9.99 35.12 -5.24
N GLY A 782 -9.64 36.37 -5.59
CA GLY A 782 -8.42 37.03 -5.12
C GLY A 782 -7.17 36.59 -5.90
N ASN A 783 -6.00 36.92 -5.35
CA ASN A 783 -4.71 36.73 -6.04
C ASN A 783 -3.89 35.53 -5.53
N PHE A 784 -4.38 34.85 -4.49
CA PHE A 784 -3.77 33.68 -3.86
C PHE A 784 -2.30 33.96 -3.47
N ASN A 785 -2.07 35.01 -2.68
CA ASN A 785 -0.76 35.41 -2.20
C ASN A 785 -0.55 35.10 -0.69
N GLY A 786 -1.60 34.68 0.00
CA GLY A 786 -1.66 34.43 1.45
C GLY A 786 -2.10 35.63 2.28
N GLN A 787 -2.56 36.73 1.68
CA GLN A 787 -2.97 37.97 2.33
C GLN A 787 -4.44 38.24 2.06
N ARG A 788 -5.28 37.90 3.05
CA ARG A 788 -6.73 38.12 2.97
C ARG A 788 -7.13 39.57 2.67
N ASP A 789 -6.36 40.53 3.19
CA ASP A 789 -6.75 41.95 3.18
C ASP A 789 -6.57 42.61 1.81
N ASP A 790 -5.88 41.97 0.85
CA ASP A 790 -5.70 42.51 -0.50
C ASP A 790 -6.45 41.72 -1.58
N ASP A 791 -7.34 40.79 -1.23
CA ASP A 791 -8.09 39.97 -2.20
C ASP A 791 -9.06 40.76 -3.08
N PHE A 792 -9.39 41.99 -2.71
CA PHE A 792 -10.35 42.83 -3.41
C PHE A 792 -9.67 43.61 -4.54
N LEU A 793 -8.95 42.93 -5.43
CA LEU A 793 -8.29 43.58 -6.57
C LEU A 793 -9.22 43.71 -7.76
N LEU A 794 -9.26 44.91 -8.32
CA LEU A 794 -9.86 45.17 -9.63
C LEU A 794 -8.94 44.63 -10.75
N PRO A 795 -9.45 44.40 -11.97
CA PRO A 795 -8.61 44.05 -13.12
C PRO A 795 -7.49 45.07 -13.41
N SER A 796 -7.61 46.30 -12.92
CA SER A 796 -6.59 47.35 -13.00
C SER A 796 -5.46 47.22 -11.98
N GLY A 797 -5.52 46.24 -11.07
CA GLY A 797 -4.58 46.07 -9.95
C GLY A 797 -4.82 47.00 -8.75
N HIS A 798 -5.86 47.84 -8.78
CA HIS A 798 -6.23 48.69 -7.65
C HIS A 798 -7.18 47.95 -6.70
N GLN A 799 -7.13 48.29 -5.41
CA GLN A 799 -8.02 47.70 -4.42
C GLN A 799 -9.41 48.33 -4.44
N ALA A 800 -10.44 47.49 -4.52
CA ALA A 800 -11.84 47.87 -4.45
C ALA A 800 -12.23 48.29 -3.03
N THR A 801 -13.09 49.30 -2.94
CA THR A 801 -13.59 49.85 -1.67
C THR A 801 -14.77 49.06 -1.10
N SER A 802 -15.39 48.19 -1.91
CA SER A 802 -16.52 47.36 -1.51
C SER A 802 -16.63 46.08 -2.35
N ALA A 803 -17.32 45.07 -1.81
CA ALA A 803 -17.62 43.85 -2.55
C ALA A 803 -18.51 44.11 -3.78
N THR A 804 -19.34 45.15 -3.75
CA THR A 804 -20.15 45.58 -4.90
C THR A 804 -19.29 46.10 -6.03
N GLU A 805 -18.29 46.94 -5.72
CA GLU A 805 -17.33 47.44 -6.71
C GLU A 805 -16.50 46.29 -7.31
N LEU A 806 -16.02 45.38 -6.46
CA LEU A 806 -15.31 44.18 -6.88
C LEU A 806 -16.17 43.32 -7.83
N GLY A 807 -17.39 43.03 -7.41
CA GLY A 807 -18.36 42.26 -8.20
C GLY A 807 -18.63 42.89 -9.56
N SER A 808 -18.79 44.21 -9.63
CA SER A 808 -18.99 44.93 -10.89
C SER A 808 -17.78 44.88 -11.82
N ALA A 809 -16.57 44.85 -11.30
CA ALA A 809 -15.36 44.85 -12.10
C ALA A 809 -15.03 43.49 -12.76
N TRP A 810 -15.50 42.39 -12.18
CA TRP A 810 -15.25 41.02 -12.65
C TRP A 810 -16.44 40.37 -13.38
N LYS A 811 -17.36 41.18 -13.92
CA LYS A 811 -18.48 40.73 -14.76
C LYS A 811 -18.02 40.41 -16.18
N THR A 812 -18.64 39.41 -16.80
CA THR A 812 -18.48 39.18 -18.25
C THR A 812 -19.52 39.98 -19.05
N LEU A 813 -19.22 40.29 -20.31
CA LEU A 813 -20.03 41.18 -21.16
C LEU A 813 -21.21 40.48 -21.85
N ASP A 814 -21.43 39.20 -21.55
CA ASP A 814 -22.15 38.30 -22.45
C ASP A 814 -23.69 38.33 -22.27
N ALA A 815 -24.21 39.02 -21.25
CA ALA A 815 -25.64 39.23 -21.07
C ALA A 815 -25.99 40.47 -20.21
N PRO A 816 -27.11 41.17 -20.48
CA PRO A 816 -27.69 42.13 -19.54
C PRO A 816 -28.14 41.40 -18.27
N CYS A 817 -27.68 41.86 -17.11
CA CYS A 817 -27.95 41.26 -15.80
C CYS A 817 -28.28 42.35 -14.76
N GLU A 818 -28.85 41.94 -13.62
CA GLU A 818 -29.21 42.84 -12.52
C GLU A 818 -28.05 42.98 -11.53
N GLU A 819 -27.56 44.20 -11.34
CA GLU A 819 -26.42 44.49 -10.44
C GLU A 819 -26.83 44.68 -8.97
N GLU A 820 -28.04 45.20 -8.76
CA GLU A 820 -28.61 45.50 -7.46
C GLU A 820 -29.88 44.70 -7.25
N CYS A 821 -30.09 44.23 -6.02
CA CYS A 821 -31.35 43.59 -5.66
C CYS A 821 -32.32 44.65 -5.10
N PRO A 822 -33.50 44.84 -5.69
CA PRO A 822 -34.52 45.72 -5.12
C PRO A 822 -34.91 45.27 -3.70
N GLU A 823 -35.17 46.22 -2.78
CA GLU A 823 -35.56 45.91 -1.39
C GLU A 823 -36.80 45.01 -1.29
N GLU A 824 -37.70 45.04 -2.28
CA GLU A 824 -38.89 44.18 -2.36
C GLU A 824 -38.57 42.72 -2.74
N GLU A 825 -37.40 42.46 -3.32
CA GLU A 825 -36.99 41.15 -3.85
C GLU A 825 -35.90 40.48 -2.99
N CYS A 826 -35.11 41.27 -2.26
CA CYS A 826 -34.18 40.81 -1.24
C CYS A 826 -34.55 41.38 0.14
N PRO A 827 -35.52 40.78 0.85
CA PRO A 827 -35.91 41.26 2.17
C PRO A 827 -34.74 41.22 3.15
N VAL A 828 -34.55 42.29 3.92
CA VAL A 828 -33.58 42.32 5.02
C VAL A 828 -33.98 41.29 6.06
N CYS A 829 -33.06 40.36 6.35
CA CYS A 829 -33.29 39.35 7.36
C CYS A 829 -33.30 39.96 8.77
N ARG A 830 -34.49 40.03 9.39
CA ARG A 830 -34.65 40.53 10.76
C ARG A 830 -33.98 39.59 11.77
N GLU A 831 -33.39 40.15 12.82
CA GLU A 831 -32.65 39.36 13.82
C GLU A 831 -33.53 38.32 14.53
N GLU A 832 -34.81 38.60 14.78
CA GLU A 832 -35.70 37.62 15.41
C GLU A 832 -35.85 36.35 14.58
N LYS A 833 -35.78 36.48 13.25
CA LYS A 833 -35.83 35.35 12.32
C LYS A 833 -34.50 34.60 12.32
N LYS A 834 -33.37 35.31 12.34
CA LYS A 834 -32.03 34.69 12.43
C LYS A 834 -31.88 33.85 13.69
N GLU A 835 -32.36 34.32 14.84
CA GLU A 835 -32.33 33.55 16.10
C GLU A 835 -33.05 32.19 15.99
N VAL A 836 -34.14 32.11 15.22
CA VAL A 836 -34.81 30.84 14.95
C VAL A 836 -33.95 29.95 14.05
N LEU A 837 -33.38 30.51 12.98
CA LEU A 837 -32.56 29.78 12.01
C LEU A 837 -31.18 29.34 12.56
N ARG A 838 -30.71 29.95 13.65
CA ARG A 838 -29.50 29.55 14.39
C ARG A 838 -29.67 28.25 15.17
N LYS A 839 -30.90 27.76 15.35
CA LYS A 839 -31.17 26.53 16.12
C LYS A 839 -30.66 25.27 15.40
N PRO A 840 -30.41 24.17 16.14
CA PRO A 840 -29.92 22.90 15.60
C PRO A 840 -30.77 22.27 14.49
N ASN A 841 -32.07 22.56 14.47
CA ASN A 841 -33.00 22.07 13.45
C ASN A 841 -33.04 22.94 12.17
N TYR A 842 -32.08 23.84 12.02
CA TYR A 842 -31.84 24.69 10.86
C TYR A 842 -30.32 24.77 10.62
N CYS A 843 -29.74 25.97 10.48
CA CYS A 843 -28.31 26.15 10.19
C CYS A 843 -27.41 25.78 11.38
N GLY A 844 -27.95 25.76 12.60
CA GLY A 844 -27.18 25.45 13.82
C GLY A 844 -26.51 24.08 13.80
N VAL A 845 -27.02 23.12 13.02
CA VAL A 845 -26.44 21.78 12.86
C VAL A 845 -24.97 21.81 12.42
N LEU A 846 -24.58 22.82 11.64
CA LEU A 846 -23.23 22.97 11.10
C LEU A 846 -22.17 23.24 12.18
N THR A 847 -22.59 23.84 13.30
CA THR A 847 -21.71 24.34 14.37
C THR A 847 -21.86 23.57 15.69
N LEU A 848 -22.63 22.48 15.70
CA LEU A 848 -22.84 21.66 16.91
C LEU A 848 -21.54 20.94 17.31
N PRO A 849 -20.97 21.19 18.51
CA PRO A 849 -19.71 20.57 18.92
C PRO A 849 -19.77 19.03 18.91
N ASP A 850 -20.89 18.46 19.38
CA ASP A 850 -21.17 17.02 19.37
C ASP A 850 -22.21 16.67 18.27
N GLY A 851 -22.08 17.31 17.11
CA GLY A 851 -22.96 17.12 15.95
C GLY A 851 -22.36 16.23 14.87
N PRO A 852 -23.11 15.99 13.76
CA PRO A 852 -22.67 15.07 12.70
C PRO A 852 -21.43 15.55 11.93
N PHE A 853 -21.04 16.82 12.08
CA PHE A 853 -19.87 17.42 11.45
C PHE A 853 -18.74 17.75 12.43
N SER A 854 -18.80 17.25 13.67
CA SER A 854 -17.79 17.51 14.72
C SER A 854 -16.37 17.16 14.26
N SER A 855 -16.20 16.02 13.57
CA SER A 855 -14.93 15.58 12.97
C SER A 855 -14.36 16.54 11.91
N CYS A 856 -15.20 17.42 11.36
CA CYS A 856 -14.82 18.35 10.31
C CYS A 856 -14.46 19.76 10.83
N HIS A 857 -14.88 20.14 12.04
CA HIS A 857 -14.68 21.50 12.56
C HIS A 857 -13.22 21.94 12.62
N ASP A 858 -12.31 21.00 12.89
CA ASP A 858 -10.86 21.26 12.95
C ASP A 858 -10.20 21.34 11.56
N VAL A 859 -10.91 20.92 10.51
CA VAL A 859 -10.41 20.85 9.12
C VAL A 859 -11.02 21.94 8.26
N VAL A 860 -12.33 22.16 8.38
CA VAL A 860 -13.09 23.19 7.66
C VAL A 860 -13.83 24.04 8.69
N ASP A 861 -13.55 25.35 8.73
CA ASP A 861 -14.28 26.27 9.60
C ASP A 861 -15.75 26.37 9.16
N PRO A 862 -16.73 25.98 10.00
CA PRO A 862 -18.15 26.03 9.65
C PRO A 862 -18.69 27.46 9.53
N SER A 863 -17.96 28.48 9.99
CA SER A 863 -18.46 29.86 10.08
C SER A 863 -18.95 30.41 8.74
N PHE A 864 -18.22 30.17 7.64
CA PHE A 864 -18.62 30.63 6.31
C PHE A 864 -19.96 30.03 5.86
N TYR A 865 -20.08 28.70 5.94
CA TYR A 865 -21.29 27.97 5.54
C TYR A 865 -22.47 28.28 6.46
N PHE A 866 -22.23 28.43 7.76
CA PHE A 866 -23.24 28.83 8.72
C PHE A 866 -23.83 30.20 8.40
N GLN A 867 -22.98 31.20 8.11
CA GLN A 867 -23.45 32.53 7.73
C GLN A 867 -24.19 32.52 6.38
N SER A 868 -23.70 31.76 5.40
CA SER A 868 -24.41 31.62 4.12
C SER A 868 -25.78 30.98 4.32
N CYS A 869 -25.86 29.86 5.06
CA CYS A 869 -27.11 29.18 5.37
C CYS A 869 -28.14 30.13 6.00
N LEU A 870 -27.72 30.93 6.99
CA LEU A 870 -28.62 31.89 7.64
C LEU A 870 -29.16 32.93 6.65
N LEU A 871 -28.32 33.39 5.72
CA LEU A 871 -28.67 34.41 4.74
C LEU A 871 -29.65 33.85 3.69
N ASP A 872 -29.29 32.72 3.09
CA ASP A 872 -30.07 32.06 2.04
C ASP A 872 -31.43 31.58 2.55
N LEU A 873 -31.43 30.92 3.71
CA LEU A 873 -32.66 30.41 4.32
C LEU A 873 -33.60 31.54 4.74
N CYS A 874 -33.06 32.70 5.09
CA CYS A 874 -33.89 33.85 5.42
C CYS A 874 -34.55 34.48 4.18
N LEU A 875 -33.83 34.57 3.06
CA LEU A 875 -34.36 35.01 1.77
C LEU A 875 -35.42 34.04 1.25
N ALA A 876 -35.21 32.75 1.47
CA ALA A 876 -36.14 31.68 1.10
C ALA A 876 -37.30 31.49 2.09
N ASP A 877 -37.49 32.39 3.05
CA ASP A 877 -38.60 32.34 4.02
C ASP A 877 -38.66 31.02 4.84
N GLY A 878 -37.50 30.40 5.10
CA GLY A 878 -37.38 29.14 5.84
C GLY A 878 -37.57 27.87 5.00
N ASP A 879 -37.48 27.95 3.66
CA ASP A 879 -37.60 26.80 2.76
C ASP A 879 -36.62 25.67 3.12
N THR A 880 -37.16 24.48 3.38
CA THR A 880 -36.38 23.31 3.79
C THR A 880 -35.43 22.82 2.71
N GLN A 881 -35.75 22.97 1.42
CA GLN A 881 -34.83 22.59 0.34
C GLN A 881 -33.58 23.47 0.36
N VAL A 882 -33.72 24.77 0.61
CA VAL A 882 -32.59 25.71 0.74
C VAL A 882 -31.73 25.38 1.96
N LEU A 883 -32.35 25.01 3.08
CA LEU A 883 -31.64 24.51 4.25
C LEU A 883 -30.80 23.27 3.91
N CYS A 884 -31.41 22.25 3.29
CA CYS A 884 -30.74 20.99 3.02
C CYS A 884 -29.56 21.16 2.06
N ARG A 885 -29.73 22.00 1.05
CA ARG A 885 -28.68 22.38 0.09
C ARG A 885 -27.52 23.10 0.78
N SER A 886 -27.83 24.04 1.68
CA SER A 886 -26.82 24.73 2.48
C SER A 886 -26.02 23.75 3.35
N VAL A 887 -26.70 22.79 3.99
CA VAL A 887 -26.02 21.79 4.84
C VAL A 887 -25.19 20.81 4.00
N GLU A 888 -25.70 20.41 2.84
CA GLU A 888 -25.00 19.57 1.86
C GLU A 888 -23.71 20.22 1.35
N SER A 889 -23.68 21.55 1.16
CA SER A 889 -22.45 22.25 0.74
C SER A 889 -21.30 22.09 1.75
N TYR A 890 -21.61 22.13 3.05
CA TYR A 890 -20.62 21.88 4.10
C TYR A 890 -20.22 20.40 4.18
N SER A 891 -21.19 19.49 4.08
CA SER A 891 -20.94 18.05 3.96
C SER A 891 -19.96 17.74 2.83
N ALA A 892 -20.20 18.31 1.64
CA ALA A 892 -19.38 18.13 0.45
C ALA A 892 -17.96 18.72 0.61
N ALA A 893 -17.82 19.84 1.32
CA ALA A 893 -16.51 20.43 1.62
C ALA A 893 -15.69 19.54 2.58
N CYS A 894 -16.33 19.02 3.63
CA CYS A 894 -15.71 18.09 4.58
C CYS A 894 -15.24 16.80 3.88
N GLN A 895 -16.14 16.14 3.16
CA GLN A 895 -15.82 14.90 2.46
C GLN A 895 -14.85 15.12 1.29
N GLY A 896 -14.86 16.31 0.68
CA GLY A 896 -13.89 16.70 -0.35
C GLY A 896 -12.44 16.74 0.14
N LEU A 897 -12.22 16.87 1.46
CA LEU A 897 -10.93 16.79 2.12
C LEU A 897 -10.69 15.42 2.79
N GLY A 898 -11.52 14.41 2.51
CA GLY A 898 -11.39 13.06 3.04
C GLY A 898 -11.86 12.88 4.48
N VAL A 899 -12.54 13.89 5.07
CA VAL A 899 -13.08 13.78 6.42
C VAL A 899 -14.31 12.86 6.42
N VAL A 900 -14.29 11.87 7.31
CA VAL A 900 -15.46 11.00 7.57
C VAL A 900 -16.42 11.74 8.51
N ILE A 901 -17.65 11.94 8.06
CA ILE A 901 -18.73 12.63 8.79
C ILE A 901 -19.83 11.63 9.19
N GLU A 902 -20.63 11.97 10.20
CA GLU A 902 -21.76 11.14 10.61
C GLU A 902 -23.05 11.44 9.81
N GLU A 903 -24.06 10.58 9.95
CA GLU A 903 -25.38 10.75 9.32
C GLU A 903 -26.11 12.01 9.80
N TRP A 904 -26.16 13.01 8.92
CA TRP A 904 -26.89 14.26 9.16
C TRP A 904 -28.31 14.27 8.56
N ARG A 905 -28.56 13.50 7.49
CA ARG A 905 -29.91 13.38 6.88
C ARG A 905 -30.76 12.37 7.63
N ARG A 906 -32.02 12.71 7.87
CA ARG A 906 -33.02 11.87 8.56
C ARG A 906 -34.38 12.01 7.89
N PRO A 907 -35.32 11.05 8.06
CA PRO A 907 -36.67 11.17 7.50
C PRO A 907 -37.39 12.48 7.85
N SER A 908 -37.10 13.05 9.02
CA SER A 908 -37.65 14.32 9.51
C SER A 908 -36.78 15.56 9.23
N PHE A 909 -35.56 15.39 8.72
CA PHE A 909 -34.59 16.46 8.50
C PHE A 909 -33.78 16.20 7.24
N CYS A 910 -34.10 16.92 6.17
CA CYS A 910 -33.46 16.78 4.87
C CYS A 910 -33.48 15.34 4.32
N PRO A 911 -34.68 14.73 4.16
CA PRO A 911 -34.78 13.37 3.64
C PRO A 911 -34.10 13.29 2.27
N PRO A 912 -33.27 12.26 2.03
CA PRO A 912 -32.55 12.15 0.78
C PRO A 912 -33.51 11.86 -0.38
N SER A 913 -33.14 12.32 -1.58
CA SER A 913 -33.88 12.06 -2.82
C SER A 913 -32.94 11.42 -3.83
N CYS A 914 -33.29 10.21 -4.27
CA CYS A 914 -32.50 9.43 -5.22
C CYS A 914 -33.36 8.95 -6.40
N PRO A 915 -32.76 8.78 -7.59
CA PRO A 915 -33.44 8.21 -8.76
C PRO A 915 -34.08 6.84 -8.47
N ALA A 916 -35.02 6.43 -9.32
CA ALA A 916 -35.61 5.10 -9.22
C ALA A 916 -34.53 4.01 -9.24
N ASN A 917 -34.75 2.96 -8.45
CA ASN A 917 -33.79 1.85 -8.27
C ASN A 917 -32.42 2.27 -7.72
N SER A 918 -32.36 3.34 -6.93
CA SER A 918 -31.16 3.71 -6.16
C SER A 918 -31.52 4.09 -4.73
N SER A 919 -30.53 4.05 -3.84
CA SER A 919 -30.66 4.42 -2.44
C SER A 919 -29.56 5.39 -2.03
N TYR A 920 -29.87 6.24 -1.07
CA TYR A 920 -28.91 7.18 -0.49
C TYR A 920 -27.79 6.45 0.26
N SER A 921 -26.57 6.96 0.13
CA SER A 921 -25.40 6.57 0.91
C SER A 921 -24.55 7.80 1.22
N LEU A 922 -23.98 7.87 2.43
CA LEU A 922 -22.95 8.86 2.78
C LEU A 922 -21.62 8.62 2.05
N CYS A 923 -21.40 7.41 1.55
CA CYS A 923 -20.20 6.99 0.86
C CYS A 923 -20.64 6.26 -0.42
N SER A 924 -20.84 7.03 -1.49
CA SER A 924 -21.19 6.52 -2.82
C SER A 924 -20.06 6.86 -3.81
N ASN A 925 -19.60 5.84 -4.54
CA ASN A 925 -18.70 6.03 -5.67
C ASN A 925 -19.45 5.85 -6.99
N VAL A 926 -20.25 6.87 -7.34
CA VAL A 926 -21.11 6.86 -8.54
C VAL A 926 -20.30 6.58 -9.81
N CYS A 927 -19.09 7.14 -9.91
CA CYS A 927 -18.19 6.89 -11.05
C CYS A 927 -17.84 5.41 -11.18
N ALA A 928 -17.33 4.78 -10.12
CA ALA A 928 -16.92 3.38 -10.18
C ALA A 928 -18.10 2.43 -10.41
N SER A 929 -19.30 2.79 -9.94
CA SER A 929 -20.54 2.04 -10.17
C SER A 929 -21.31 2.44 -11.44
N SER A 930 -20.75 3.33 -12.27
CA SER A 930 -21.36 3.73 -13.54
C SER A 930 -21.08 2.70 -14.63
N CYS A 931 -21.85 2.71 -15.72
CA CYS A 931 -21.61 1.84 -16.87
C CYS A 931 -20.15 1.89 -17.39
N PRO A 932 -19.53 3.07 -17.56
CA PRO A 932 -18.10 3.20 -17.82
C PRO A 932 -17.20 2.62 -16.73
N GLY A 933 -17.50 2.92 -15.46
CA GLY A 933 -16.68 2.49 -14.32
C GLY A 933 -16.63 0.98 -14.09
N LEU A 934 -17.69 0.25 -14.48
CA LEU A 934 -17.70 -1.22 -14.44
C LEU A 934 -16.70 -1.84 -15.41
N ARG A 935 -16.41 -1.18 -16.53
CA ARG A 935 -15.43 -1.65 -17.53
C ARG A 935 -14.02 -1.24 -17.14
N ASP A 936 -13.83 0.01 -16.75
CA ASP A 936 -12.54 0.55 -16.35
C ASP A 936 -12.66 1.54 -15.17
N PRO A 937 -12.47 1.06 -13.93
CA PRO A 937 -12.53 1.91 -12.75
C PRO A 937 -11.25 2.72 -12.52
N SER A 938 -10.18 2.51 -13.30
CA SER A 938 -8.87 3.14 -13.06
C SER A 938 -8.89 4.66 -13.21
N HIS A 939 -9.85 5.18 -13.99
CA HIS A 939 -10.07 6.61 -14.19
C HIS A 939 -10.96 7.25 -13.11
N CYS A 940 -11.65 6.46 -12.28
CA CYS A 940 -12.56 6.99 -11.27
C CYS A 940 -11.84 7.44 -9.98
N PRO A 941 -12.35 8.51 -9.32
CA PRO A 941 -11.88 8.87 -7.98
C PRO A 941 -12.06 7.70 -7.01
N GLN A 942 -11.02 7.38 -6.24
CA GLN A 942 -11.06 6.29 -5.25
C GLN A 942 -11.84 6.70 -3.97
N SER A 943 -11.95 7.99 -3.71
CA SER A 943 -12.75 8.55 -2.61
C SER A 943 -14.25 8.49 -2.92
N CYS A 944 -15.05 7.99 -1.98
CA CYS A 944 -16.51 8.11 -2.02
C CYS A 944 -16.97 9.41 -1.35
N VAL A 945 -18.16 9.88 -1.72
CA VAL A 945 -18.83 11.03 -1.09
C VAL A 945 -20.34 10.78 -1.02
N GLU A 946 -21.06 11.63 -0.30
CA GLU A 946 -22.50 11.60 -0.18
C GLU A 946 -23.18 11.59 -1.55
N GLY A 947 -24.07 10.61 -1.79
CA GLY A 947 -24.68 10.41 -3.10
C GLY A 947 -25.74 9.33 -3.15
N CYS A 948 -26.22 9.05 -4.37
CA CYS A 948 -27.18 7.98 -4.65
C CYS A 948 -26.48 6.80 -5.29
N GLN A 949 -26.66 5.62 -4.71
CA GLN A 949 -26.06 4.37 -5.17
C GLN A 949 -27.13 3.49 -5.82
N CYS A 950 -26.87 3.02 -7.04
CA CYS A 950 -27.76 2.10 -7.73
C CYS A 950 -27.95 0.80 -6.96
N ALA A 951 -29.15 0.24 -7.05
CA ALA A 951 -29.45 -1.08 -6.52
C ALA A 951 -28.63 -2.16 -7.24
N ARG A 952 -28.40 -3.29 -6.56
CA ARG A 952 -27.54 -4.38 -7.06
C ARG A 952 -27.95 -4.88 -8.45
N GLY A 953 -26.98 -5.03 -9.35
CA GLY A 953 -27.17 -5.48 -10.73
C GLY A 953 -27.63 -4.38 -11.69
N LEU A 954 -27.62 -3.12 -11.22
CA LEU A 954 -27.85 -1.93 -12.02
C LEU A 954 -26.61 -1.03 -11.93
N ALA A 955 -26.31 -0.35 -13.03
CA ALA A 955 -25.23 0.62 -13.16
C ALA A 955 -25.82 2.00 -13.48
N PHE A 956 -25.15 3.06 -13.05
CA PHE A 956 -25.58 4.42 -13.39
C PHE A 956 -25.12 4.76 -14.82
N ASP A 957 -26.05 5.18 -15.68
CA ASP A 957 -25.76 5.49 -17.10
C ASP A 957 -25.59 7.00 -17.39
N GLY A 958 -25.54 7.82 -16.35
CA GLY A 958 -25.56 9.29 -16.47
C GLY A 958 -26.90 9.92 -16.09
N ASP A 959 -28.02 9.18 -16.22
CA ASP A 959 -29.37 9.69 -15.91
C ASP A 959 -30.11 8.78 -14.92
N ALA A 960 -30.07 7.46 -15.13
CA ALA A 960 -30.78 6.46 -14.35
C ALA A 960 -29.93 5.24 -14.02
N CYS A 961 -30.44 4.42 -13.10
CA CYS A 961 -29.87 3.10 -12.83
C CYS A 961 -30.46 2.08 -13.81
N VAL A 962 -29.65 1.59 -14.73
CA VAL A 962 -30.02 0.64 -15.78
C VAL A 962 -29.35 -0.72 -15.54
N PRO A 963 -29.94 -1.83 -16.01
CA PRO A 963 -29.27 -3.13 -15.98
C PRO A 963 -27.88 -3.11 -16.65
N GLU A 964 -26.93 -3.88 -16.11
CA GLU A 964 -25.55 -3.92 -16.64
C GLU A 964 -25.47 -4.37 -18.10
N ASP A 965 -26.41 -5.20 -18.57
CA ASP A 965 -26.54 -5.63 -19.97
C ASP A 965 -27.12 -4.54 -20.91
N GLN A 966 -27.59 -3.43 -20.35
CA GLN A 966 -28.05 -2.24 -21.08
C GLN A 966 -27.05 -1.09 -21.01
N CYS A 967 -25.84 -1.34 -20.47
CA CYS A 967 -24.77 -0.36 -20.50
C CYS A 967 -24.30 -0.11 -21.94
N GLY A 968 -24.03 1.16 -22.23
CA GLY A 968 -23.54 1.58 -23.53
C GLY A 968 -22.04 1.37 -23.73
N CYS A 969 -21.46 2.18 -24.61
CA CYS A 969 -20.11 2.07 -25.12
C CYS A 969 -19.21 3.14 -24.51
N PHE A 970 -17.96 2.80 -24.24
CA PHE A 970 -16.95 3.78 -23.85
C PHE A 970 -15.85 3.80 -24.91
N ALA A 971 -15.68 4.94 -25.58
CA ALA A 971 -14.74 5.11 -26.68
C ALA A 971 -14.23 6.55 -26.74
N ASP A 972 -12.95 6.73 -27.07
CA ASP A 972 -12.29 8.04 -27.17
C ASP A 972 -12.48 8.90 -25.90
N GLY A 973 -12.40 8.25 -24.73
CA GLY A 973 -12.58 8.92 -23.44
C GLY A 973 -13.99 9.43 -23.15
N THR A 974 -14.99 9.06 -23.94
CA THR A 974 -16.39 9.50 -23.79
C THR A 974 -17.32 8.30 -23.68
N TYR A 975 -18.37 8.42 -22.86
CA TYR A 975 -19.46 7.44 -22.79
C TYR A 975 -20.57 7.73 -23.80
N TYR A 976 -21.10 6.68 -24.42
CA TYR A 976 -22.24 6.69 -25.34
C TYR A 976 -23.28 5.71 -24.82
N LYS A 977 -24.54 6.12 -24.73
CA LYS A 977 -25.63 5.24 -24.27
C LYS A 977 -25.92 4.14 -25.30
N SER A 978 -26.53 3.03 -24.85
CA SER A 978 -26.94 1.95 -25.76
C SER A 978 -27.81 2.50 -26.90
N ASP A 979 -27.51 2.10 -28.12
CA ASP A 979 -28.20 2.49 -29.36
C ASP A 979 -28.12 3.99 -29.70
N GLU A 980 -27.33 4.77 -28.95
CA GLU A 980 -27.13 6.19 -29.21
C GLU A 980 -26.39 6.37 -30.53
N SER A 981 -26.89 7.29 -31.38
CA SER A 981 -26.25 7.67 -32.62
C SER A 981 -25.80 9.13 -32.56
N VAL A 982 -24.52 9.38 -32.79
CA VAL A 982 -23.92 10.72 -32.79
C VAL A 982 -23.22 11.02 -34.11
N PHE A 983 -23.17 12.29 -34.47
CA PHE A 983 -22.42 12.77 -35.63
C PHE A 983 -21.05 13.29 -35.21
N ARG A 984 -20.01 12.95 -35.99
CA ARG A 984 -18.63 13.41 -35.79
C ARG A 984 -18.10 14.07 -37.06
N ASP A 985 -16.98 14.77 -36.94
CA ASP A 985 -16.24 15.40 -38.04
C ASP A 985 -17.12 16.27 -38.95
N ASN A 986 -17.89 17.20 -38.37
CA ASN A 986 -18.85 18.03 -39.10
C ASN A 986 -19.85 17.20 -39.94
N CYS A 987 -20.46 16.20 -39.29
CA CYS A 987 -21.44 15.28 -39.87
C CYS A 987 -20.90 14.42 -41.03
N GLN A 988 -19.58 14.29 -41.15
CA GLN A 988 -18.93 13.39 -42.11
C GLN A 988 -18.92 11.94 -41.64
N GLU A 989 -19.14 11.72 -40.35
CA GLU A 989 -19.27 10.39 -39.78
C GLU A 989 -20.50 10.32 -38.89
N ARG A 990 -21.15 9.16 -38.89
CA ARG A 990 -22.20 8.79 -37.95
C ARG A 990 -21.74 7.56 -37.18
N CYS A 991 -21.68 7.69 -35.87
CA CYS A 991 -21.29 6.64 -34.95
C CYS A 991 -22.50 6.16 -34.16
N THR A 992 -22.69 4.85 -34.04
CA THR A 992 -23.75 4.24 -33.24
C THR A 992 -23.14 3.28 -32.22
N CYS A 993 -23.57 3.40 -30.97
CA CYS A 993 -23.16 2.48 -29.91
C CYS A 993 -23.99 1.19 -29.97
N ASP A 994 -23.30 0.07 -30.14
CA ASP A 994 -23.84 -1.27 -30.00
C ASP A 994 -23.20 -1.92 -28.76
N PRO A 995 -23.97 -2.35 -27.74
CA PRO A 995 -23.41 -2.92 -26.51
C PRO A 995 -22.47 -4.12 -26.72
N ASP A 996 -22.69 -4.91 -27.78
CA ASP A 996 -21.93 -6.11 -28.10
C ASP A 996 -20.70 -5.81 -28.98
N LEU A 997 -20.82 -4.86 -29.92
CA LEU A 997 -19.77 -4.53 -30.89
C LEU A 997 -18.93 -3.30 -30.52
N GLY A 998 -19.36 -2.52 -29.53
CA GLY A 998 -18.79 -1.22 -29.18
C GLY A 998 -19.27 -0.10 -30.11
N LEU A 999 -18.54 1.02 -30.13
CA LEU A 999 -18.88 2.16 -30.97
C LEU A 999 -18.52 1.85 -32.44
N THR A 1000 -19.51 1.86 -33.32
CA THR A 1000 -19.33 1.63 -34.76
C THR A 1000 -19.58 2.91 -35.54
N CYS A 1001 -18.61 3.36 -36.32
CA CYS A 1001 -18.68 4.59 -37.11
C CYS A 1001 -18.70 4.29 -38.61
N GLY A 1002 -19.53 5.01 -39.36
CA GLY A 1002 -19.60 4.95 -40.81
C GLY A 1002 -19.63 6.34 -41.43
N SER A 1003 -19.10 6.44 -42.66
CA SER A 1003 -19.14 7.70 -43.42
C SER A 1003 -20.59 8.17 -43.62
N HIS A 1004 -20.85 9.43 -43.31
CA HIS A 1004 -22.12 10.11 -43.49
C HIS A 1004 -21.88 11.44 -44.24
N GLY A 1005 -22.90 11.97 -44.89
CA GLY A 1005 -22.91 13.37 -45.32
C GLY A 1005 -24.34 13.89 -45.32
N CYS A 1006 -24.55 15.14 -44.92
CA CYS A 1006 -25.86 15.77 -45.02
C CYS A 1006 -26.31 15.79 -46.49
N THR A 1007 -27.62 15.67 -46.72
CA THR A 1007 -28.16 15.74 -48.08
C THR A 1007 -27.98 17.14 -48.68
N GLY A 1008 -28.20 17.30 -50.00
CA GLY A 1008 -27.91 18.57 -50.69
C GLY A 1008 -28.75 19.77 -50.22
N ASP A 1009 -29.80 19.50 -49.46
CA ASP A 1009 -30.76 20.41 -48.86
C ASP A 1009 -30.61 20.54 -47.34
N GLU A 1010 -29.64 19.83 -46.74
CA GLU A 1010 -29.32 19.86 -45.31
C GLU A 1010 -27.91 20.45 -45.09
N SER A 1011 -27.73 21.13 -43.96
CA SER A 1011 -26.42 21.63 -43.53
C SER A 1011 -26.12 21.10 -42.13
N CYS A 1012 -24.87 20.68 -41.90
CA CYS A 1012 -24.44 20.24 -40.58
C CYS A 1012 -24.46 21.44 -39.61
N GLU A 1013 -25.35 21.38 -38.63
CA GLU A 1013 -25.53 22.42 -37.62
C GLU A 1013 -25.46 21.81 -36.22
N LEU A 1014 -24.94 22.59 -35.28
CA LEU A 1014 -25.00 22.28 -33.85
C LEU A 1014 -26.28 22.90 -33.27
N ARG A 1015 -27.20 22.09 -32.75
CA ARG A 1015 -28.43 22.54 -32.09
C ARG A 1015 -28.55 21.92 -30.72
N GLU A 1016 -28.68 22.77 -29.70
CA GLU A 1016 -28.83 22.35 -28.29
C GLU A 1016 -27.75 21.34 -27.83
N GLY A 1017 -26.52 21.50 -28.31
CA GLY A 1017 -25.39 20.63 -27.97
C GLY A 1017 -25.27 19.35 -28.79
N VAL A 1018 -26.18 19.11 -29.74
CA VAL A 1018 -26.16 17.92 -30.61
C VAL A 1018 -25.83 18.34 -32.04
N LEU A 1019 -24.82 17.71 -32.63
CA LEU A 1019 -24.45 17.90 -34.02
C LEU A 1019 -25.38 17.08 -34.92
N GLY A 1020 -25.89 17.66 -36.01
CA GLY A 1020 -26.74 16.92 -36.95
C GLY A 1020 -26.91 17.59 -38.31
N CYS A 1021 -27.43 16.79 -39.25
CA CYS A 1021 -28.12 17.22 -40.46
C CYS A 1021 -29.62 17.31 -40.14
#